data_AF-A0A6G1RQD2-F1
#
_entry.id   AF-A0A6G1RQD2-F1
#
_cell.length_a   1.000
_cell.length_b   1.000
_cell.length_c   1.000
_cell.angle_alpha   90.00
_cell.angle_beta   90.00
_cell.angle_gamma   90.00
#
_symmetry.space_group_name_H-M   'P 1'
#
loop_
_entity.id
_entity.type
_entity.pdbx_description
1 polymer ?
#
loop_
_entity_poly.entity_id
_entity_poly.type
_entity_poly.pdbx_seq_one_letter_code
_entity_poly.pdbx_strand_id
1 'polypeptide(L)'
;ISVHSKERDSTLISKQILSDCRAVLVVLGPWCADKVAGMMVRELQKYIKHEQEELHRKFLLFTDTFLRKIHALCEEHFSPASLDLKFVTPKVIKLLEILRKYKPYERQQFESVEWYNNRNQDNYVSWSDSEDDDEDEEIEEKEKPETNFPSPFTNILCGIIFVERRYTAVVLNRLIKEAGKQDPELAYISSNFITGHGIGKNQPRNKQMEVEFRKQEEVLRKFRAHETNLLIATSIVEEGVDIPKCNLVVRFDLPTEYRSYVQSKGRARAPISNYIMLADTDKIKSFEEDLKTYKAIEKILRNKCSKSVDTNETETEPVVDDDDVFPPYVLRPDENSPRVTINTAIGHINRYCARLPSDPFTHLAPKCKTRELPDHTFYSTLYLPINSPLRASIVGPPMSCARLAERVVALICCEKLHKIGELDDHLMPVGKETVKYEEELDLHDEEETSVPGRPGSTKRRQCYPKAIPECLRESYPKPDQPCYLYVIGMVLTTPLPDELNFRRRKLYPPEDTTRCFGILTAKPIPQIPHFPVYTRSGEVTISIELKKSGFTLSLQMLELITRLHQYIFSHILRLEKPALEFKPTEADSAYCVLPLNVVDDSSTLDIDFKFMEDIEKSEARTGIPSTQYTKEMPFIFKLEDYQDAVIIPRYRNFDQPHRFYVADVYTDLTPLSKFPSPEYETFAEYYKTKYNLDLTNLNQPLLDVDHTSSRLNLLTPRHLNQKGKALPLSSAEKRKAKWESLQNKQILVPELCAIHPIPASLWRKAVCLPSILYR
;
A
#
# COMPACT_ATOMS: atom_id res chain seq x y z
N ILE A 1 -2.51 -11.57 -50.48
CA ILE A 1 -3.46 -12.61 -50.02
C ILE A 1 -3.64 -12.45 -48.53
N SER A 2 -4.90 -12.30 -48.12
CA SER A 2 -5.43 -11.99 -46.79
C SER A 2 -4.80 -12.80 -45.65
N VAL A 3 -4.56 -12.18 -44.47
CA VAL A 3 -4.90 -12.78 -43.16
C VAL A 3 -5.09 -11.67 -42.09
N HIS A 4 -6.34 -11.53 -41.62
CA HIS A 4 -6.78 -10.94 -40.34
C HIS A 4 -6.99 -9.41 -40.20
N SER A 5 -7.79 -8.85 -41.12
CA SER A 5 -8.86 -7.94 -40.69
C SER A 5 -9.99 -8.81 -40.13
N LYS A 6 -10.02 -9.06 -38.82
CA LYS A 6 -11.30 -9.40 -38.18
C LYS A 6 -12.18 -8.16 -38.36
N GLU A 7 -13.18 -8.25 -39.23
CA GLU A 7 -14.25 -7.26 -39.33
C GLU A 7 -14.65 -6.88 -37.91
N ARG A 8 -14.40 -5.61 -37.52
CA ARG A 8 -14.92 -5.10 -36.27
C ARG A 8 -16.42 -5.15 -36.41
N ASP A 9 -17.07 -6.04 -35.65
CA ASP A 9 -18.53 -6.12 -35.64
C ASP A 9 -19.07 -4.77 -35.16
N SER A 10 -19.61 -4.00 -36.10
CA SER A 10 -20.09 -2.63 -35.90
C SER A 10 -21.26 -2.54 -34.92
N THR A 11 -21.81 -3.68 -34.53
CA THR A 11 -22.94 -3.81 -33.62
C THR A 11 -22.57 -4.33 -32.24
N LEU A 12 -21.32 -4.77 -32.01
CA LEU A 12 -20.93 -5.47 -30.79
C LEU A 12 -21.14 -4.61 -29.53
N ILE A 13 -20.66 -3.36 -29.56
CA ILE A 13 -20.77 -2.41 -28.44
C ILE A 13 -22.25 -2.13 -28.14
N SER A 14 -23.03 -1.81 -29.18
CA SER A 14 -24.46 -1.53 -29.06
C SER A 14 -25.25 -2.72 -28.52
N LYS A 15 -25.01 -3.93 -29.05
CA LYS A 15 -25.64 -5.17 -28.58
C LYS A 15 -25.29 -5.47 -27.12
N GLN A 16 -24.03 -5.27 -26.72
CA GLN A 16 -23.58 -5.53 -25.36
C GLN A 16 -24.25 -4.56 -24.37
N ILE A 17 -24.25 -3.26 -24.66
CA ILE A 17 -24.90 -2.21 -23.85
C ILE A 17 -26.42 -2.47 -23.72
N LEU A 18 -27.10 -2.79 -24.81
CA LEU A 18 -28.53 -3.08 -24.79
C LEU A 18 -28.86 -4.38 -24.06
N SER A 19 -28.02 -5.41 -24.20
CA SER A 19 -28.15 -6.67 -23.47
C SER A 19 -27.98 -6.46 -21.97
N ASP A 20 -27.02 -5.63 -21.56
CA ASP A 20 -26.76 -5.29 -20.16
C ASP A 20 -27.89 -4.43 -19.58
N CYS A 21 -28.39 -3.43 -20.31
CA CYS A 21 -29.58 -2.66 -19.94
C CYS A 21 -30.81 -3.55 -19.76
N ARG A 22 -31.06 -4.46 -20.71
CA ARG A 22 -32.18 -5.41 -20.65
C ARG A 22 -32.06 -6.31 -19.43
N ALA A 23 -30.86 -6.80 -19.13
CA ALA A 23 -30.65 -7.66 -17.97
C ALA A 23 -30.88 -6.90 -16.66
N VAL A 24 -30.38 -5.67 -16.53
CA VAL A 24 -30.65 -4.85 -15.34
C VAL A 24 -32.15 -4.54 -15.22
N LEU A 25 -32.83 -4.24 -16.32
CA LEU A 25 -34.27 -3.99 -16.34
C LEU A 25 -35.07 -5.19 -15.84
N VAL A 26 -34.74 -6.39 -16.30
CA VAL A 26 -35.43 -7.62 -15.88
C VAL A 26 -35.14 -7.94 -14.41
N VAL A 27 -33.89 -7.76 -13.98
CA VAL A 27 -33.43 -8.21 -12.67
C VAL A 27 -33.74 -7.22 -11.55
N LEU A 28 -33.54 -5.93 -11.79
CA LEU A 28 -33.65 -4.87 -10.77
C LEU A 28 -34.86 -3.94 -10.98
N GLY A 29 -35.39 -3.89 -12.20
CA GLY A 29 -36.60 -3.12 -12.52
C GLY A 29 -36.34 -1.80 -13.27
N PRO A 30 -37.43 -1.11 -13.69
CA PRO A 30 -37.37 0.12 -14.48
C PRO A 30 -36.54 1.26 -13.88
N TRP A 31 -36.63 1.46 -12.56
CA TRP A 31 -35.87 2.52 -11.89
C TRP A 31 -34.35 2.30 -11.98
N CYS A 32 -33.89 1.06 -11.87
CA CYS A 32 -32.48 0.71 -12.01
C CYS A 32 -32.00 0.81 -13.46
N ALA A 33 -32.86 0.45 -14.42
CA ALA A 33 -32.56 0.56 -15.84
C ALA A 33 -32.34 2.02 -16.27
N ASP A 34 -33.12 2.95 -15.70
CA ASP A 34 -32.95 4.38 -15.91
C ASP A 34 -31.55 4.88 -15.50
N LYS A 35 -31.13 4.56 -14.27
CA LYS A 35 -29.83 4.98 -13.74
C LYS A 35 -28.67 4.36 -14.53
N VAL A 36 -28.84 3.14 -15.03
CA VAL A 36 -27.88 2.51 -15.96
C VAL A 36 -27.86 3.20 -17.30
N ALA A 37 -29.02 3.49 -17.89
CA ALA A 37 -29.13 4.18 -19.16
C ALA A 37 -28.41 5.53 -19.11
N GLY A 38 -28.60 6.31 -18.04
CA GLY A 38 -27.87 7.56 -17.82
C GLY A 38 -26.35 7.40 -17.74
N MET A 39 -25.85 6.34 -17.09
CA MET A 39 -24.41 6.03 -17.05
C MET A 39 -23.87 5.59 -18.41
N MET A 40 -24.59 4.71 -19.09
CA MET A 40 -24.21 4.17 -20.40
C MET A 40 -24.26 5.23 -21.49
N VAL A 41 -25.17 6.22 -21.42
CA VAL A 41 -25.15 7.39 -22.33
C VAL A 41 -23.82 8.15 -22.19
N ARG A 42 -23.36 8.42 -20.97
CA ARG A 42 -22.07 9.13 -20.75
C ARG A 42 -20.89 8.34 -21.30
N GLU A 43 -20.94 7.02 -21.21
CA GLU A 43 -19.90 6.12 -21.73
C GLU A 43 -19.95 6.03 -23.27
N LEU A 44 -21.16 5.89 -23.84
CA LEU A 44 -21.39 5.79 -25.27
C LEU A 44 -20.99 7.06 -26.02
N GLN A 45 -21.20 8.24 -25.42
CA GLN A 45 -20.71 9.52 -25.96
C GLN A 45 -19.17 9.57 -26.09
N LYS A 46 -18.43 8.85 -25.24
CA LYS A 46 -16.97 8.73 -25.39
C LYS A 46 -16.63 7.93 -26.63
N TYR A 47 -17.31 6.80 -26.86
CA TYR A 47 -17.11 5.98 -28.06
C TYR A 47 -17.52 6.72 -29.35
N ILE A 48 -18.66 7.40 -29.36
CA ILE A 48 -19.13 8.21 -30.51
C ILE A 48 -18.09 9.27 -30.92
N LYS A 49 -17.37 9.85 -29.97
CA LYS A 49 -16.36 10.89 -30.22
C LYS A 49 -15.06 10.34 -30.82
N HIS A 50 -14.74 9.07 -30.57
CA HIS A 50 -13.51 8.43 -31.04
C HIS A 50 -13.72 7.61 -32.32
N GLU A 51 -14.96 7.34 -32.70
CA GLU A 51 -15.29 6.53 -33.87
C GLU A 51 -15.22 7.34 -35.18
N GLN A 52 -14.44 6.85 -36.13
CA GLN A 52 -14.22 7.49 -37.44
C GLN A 52 -15.04 6.84 -38.55
N GLU A 53 -15.52 5.60 -38.34
CA GLU A 53 -16.29 4.85 -39.31
C GLU A 53 -17.79 5.23 -39.23
N GLU A 54 -18.40 5.50 -40.38
CA GLU A 54 -19.72 6.12 -40.46
C GLU A 54 -20.85 5.18 -40.02
N LEU A 55 -20.79 3.89 -40.36
CA LEU A 55 -21.78 2.89 -39.98
C LEU A 55 -21.78 2.60 -38.47
N HIS A 56 -20.60 2.45 -37.86
CA HIS A 56 -20.41 2.30 -36.42
C HIS A 56 -20.96 3.53 -35.69
N ARG A 57 -20.64 4.73 -36.18
CA ARG A 57 -21.16 5.97 -35.62
C ARG A 57 -22.69 6.03 -35.68
N LYS A 58 -23.33 5.57 -36.75
CA LYS A 58 -24.81 5.50 -36.85
C LYS A 58 -25.41 4.55 -35.80
N PHE A 59 -24.83 3.37 -35.59
CA PHE A 59 -25.30 2.43 -34.56
C PHE A 59 -25.13 2.96 -33.13
N LEU A 60 -24.01 3.62 -32.85
CA LEU A 60 -23.77 4.24 -31.55
C LEU A 60 -24.74 5.41 -31.31
N LEU A 61 -24.99 6.27 -32.31
CA LEU A 61 -25.96 7.36 -32.22
C LEU A 61 -27.40 6.85 -32.04
N PHE A 62 -27.78 5.77 -32.72
CA PHE A 62 -29.10 5.16 -32.54
C PHE A 62 -29.26 4.59 -31.12
N THR A 63 -28.23 3.92 -30.61
CA THR A 63 -28.22 3.37 -29.25
C THR A 63 -28.27 4.50 -28.21
N ASP A 64 -27.54 5.59 -28.41
CA ASP A 64 -27.56 6.78 -27.55
C ASP A 64 -28.94 7.43 -27.53
N THR A 65 -29.57 7.58 -28.70
CA THR A 65 -30.93 8.11 -28.83
C THR A 65 -31.93 7.22 -28.08
N PHE A 66 -31.79 5.89 -28.19
CA PHE A 66 -32.65 4.94 -27.50
C PHE A 66 -32.49 5.00 -25.98
N LEU A 67 -31.26 5.06 -25.47
CA LEU A 67 -31.01 5.19 -24.03
C LEU A 67 -31.50 6.53 -23.47
N ARG A 68 -31.31 7.64 -24.20
CA ARG A 68 -31.88 8.95 -23.82
C ARG A 68 -33.40 8.93 -23.81
N LYS A 69 -34.03 8.24 -24.77
CA LYS A 69 -35.48 8.07 -24.81
C LYS A 69 -35.97 7.29 -23.60
N ILE A 70 -35.31 6.18 -23.24
CA ILE A 70 -35.63 5.43 -22.02
C ILE A 70 -35.49 6.33 -20.80
N HIS A 71 -34.37 7.05 -20.66
CA HIS A 71 -34.12 7.95 -19.54
C HIS A 71 -35.18 9.06 -19.43
N ALA A 72 -35.58 9.67 -20.55
CA ALA A 72 -36.62 10.69 -20.58
C ALA A 72 -38.02 10.14 -20.21
N LEU A 73 -38.39 8.96 -20.73
CA LEU A 73 -39.65 8.30 -20.38
C LEU A 73 -39.72 7.91 -18.90
N CYS A 74 -38.56 7.51 -18.36
CA CYS A 74 -38.39 7.19 -16.95
C CYS A 74 -38.50 8.44 -16.07
N GLU A 75 -37.84 9.55 -16.40
CA GLU A 75 -37.94 10.83 -15.67
C GLU A 75 -39.36 11.46 -15.72
N GLU A 76 -40.17 11.14 -16.74
CA GLU A 76 -41.57 11.59 -16.80
C GLU A 76 -42.46 10.92 -15.74
N HIS A 77 -42.11 9.69 -15.33
CA HIS A 77 -42.90 8.88 -14.39
C HIS A 77 -42.21 8.69 -13.02
N PHE A 78 -40.89 8.93 -12.93
CA PHE A 78 -40.11 8.82 -11.70
C PHE A 78 -39.86 10.20 -11.11
N SER A 79 -40.09 10.35 -9.81
CA SER A 79 -39.63 11.53 -9.08
C SER A 79 -38.10 11.52 -9.02
N PRO A 80 -37.40 12.62 -9.37
CA PRO A 80 -35.94 12.67 -9.40
C PRO A 80 -35.28 12.55 -8.01
N ALA A 81 -36.06 12.60 -6.93
CA ALA A 81 -35.58 12.65 -5.55
C ALA A 81 -35.91 11.42 -4.69
N SER A 82 -36.81 10.52 -5.12
CA SER A 82 -37.32 9.43 -4.27
C SER A 82 -37.35 8.07 -4.98
N LEU A 83 -36.93 7.01 -4.28
CA LEU A 83 -37.00 5.62 -4.72
C LEU A 83 -38.43 5.16 -4.50
N ASP A 84 -39.21 5.08 -5.58
CA ASP A 84 -40.55 4.48 -5.51
C ASP A 84 -40.42 2.96 -5.68
N LEU A 85 -40.69 2.24 -4.59
CA LEU A 85 -40.62 0.78 -4.50
C LEU A 85 -41.56 0.07 -5.51
N LYS A 86 -42.54 0.78 -6.09
CA LYS A 86 -43.42 0.26 -7.15
C LYS A 86 -42.68 -0.07 -8.46
N PHE A 87 -41.55 0.58 -8.72
CA PHE A 87 -40.77 0.43 -9.96
C PHE A 87 -39.52 -0.42 -9.79
N VAL A 88 -39.49 -1.25 -8.75
CA VAL A 88 -38.40 -2.15 -8.43
C VAL A 88 -38.92 -3.59 -8.40
N THR A 89 -38.11 -4.54 -8.88
CA THR A 89 -38.50 -5.97 -8.93
C THR A 89 -38.78 -6.52 -7.52
N PRO A 90 -39.76 -7.43 -7.33
CA PRO A 90 -40.06 -8.07 -6.03
C PRO A 90 -38.84 -8.71 -5.35
N LYS A 91 -37.87 -9.18 -6.15
CA LYS A 91 -36.60 -9.73 -5.67
C LYS A 91 -35.76 -8.72 -4.88
N VAL A 92 -35.76 -7.46 -5.31
CA VAL A 92 -35.07 -6.36 -4.61
C VAL A 92 -35.87 -5.92 -3.39
N ILE A 93 -37.21 -5.87 -3.46
CA ILE A 93 -38.06 -5.58 -2.30
C ILE A 93 -37.77 -6.58 -1.17
N LYS A 94 -37.73 -7.88 -1.47
CA LYS A 94 -37.33 -8.92 -0.51
C LYS A 94 -35.93 -8.73 0.04
N LEU A 95 -34.99 -8.27 -0.79
CA LEU A 95 -33.63 -7.94 -0.32
C LEU A 95 -33.64 -6.79 0.70
N LEU A 96 -34.42 -5.73 0.45
CA LEU A 96 -34.56 -4.62 1.41
C LEU A 96 -35.27 -5.07 2.69
N GLU A 97 -36.28 -5.93 2.60
CA GLU A 97 -36.94 -6.51 3.77
C GLU A 97 -35.97 -7.37 4.61
N ILE A 98 -35.12 -8.16 3.96
CA ILE A 98 -34.05 -8.91 4.63
C ILE A 98 -33.11 -7.94 5.34
N LEU A 99 -32.64 -6.91 4.65
CA LEU A 99 -31.75 -5.91 5.27
C LEU A 99 -32.42 -5.25 6.47
N ARG A 100 -33.68 -4.84 6.35
CA ARG A 100 -34.48 -4.25 7.45
C ARG A 100 -34.58 -5.18 8.67
N LYS A 101 -34.79 -6.48 8.44
CA LYS A 101 -34.88 -7.50 9.51
C LYS A 101 -33.54 -7.77 10.21
N TYR A 102 -32.42 -7.53 9.54
CA TYR A 102 -31.06 -7.70 10.07
C TYR A 102 -30.49 -6.44 10.73
N LYS A 103 -31.34 -5.47 11.09
CA LYS A 103 -30.94 -4.31 11.90
C LYS A 103 -30.47 -4.80 13.28
N PRO A 104 -29.20 -4.55 13.68
CA PRO A 104 -28.76 -4.88 15.03
C PRO A 104 -29.53 -4.05 16.06
N TYR A 105 -29.82 -4.63 17.24
CA TYR A 105 -30.51 -3.92 18.32
C TYR A 105 -29.76 -2.63 18.67
N GLU A 106 -30.48 -1.50 18.64
CA GLU A 106 -29.95 -0.19 19.04
C GLU A 106 -29.46 -0.26 20.49
N ARG A 107 -28.16 -0.02 20.72
CA ARG A 107 -27.74 0.55 22.00
C ARG A 107 -28.06 2.04 21.96
N GLN A 108 -28.66 2.53 23.04
CA GLN A 108 -28.65 3.94 23.42
C GLN A 108 -27.28 4.54 23.11
N GLN A 109 -27.30 5.72 22.48
CA GLN A 109 -26.12 6.59 22.36
C GLN A 109 -25.39 6.61 23.69
N PHE A 110 -24.22 5.97 23.76
CA PHE A 110 -23.21 6.43 24.69
C PHE A 110 -22.69 7.73 24.10
N GLU A 111 -23.17 8.84 24.66
CA GLU A 111 -22.37 10.05 24.74
C GLU A 111 -20.99 9.71 25.31
N SER A 112 -20.01 10.47 24.86
CA SER A 112 -18.65 10.58 25.38
C SER A 112 -17.63 9.51 24.94
N VAL A 113 -16.67 10.06 24.20
CA VAL A 113 -15.33 9.59 23.84
C VAL A 113 -14.42 9.52 25.08
N GLU A 114 -14.93 9.25 26.28
CA GLU A 114 -14.19 9.48 27.54
C GLU A 114 -13.93 8.23 28.41
N TRP A 115 -14.52 7.06 28.13
CA TRP A 115 -14.37 5.93 29.07
C TRP A 115 -13.11 5.07 28.88
N TYR A 116 -12.36 5.21 27.78
CA TYR A 116 -11.11 4.48 27.60
C TYR A 116 -9.87 5.16 28.20
N ASN A 117 -9.99 6.39 28.73
CA ASN A 117 -8.86 7.18 29.23
C ASN A 117 -8.68 7.19 30.76
N ASN A 118 -9.46 6.43 31.54
CA ASN A 118 -9.36 6.47 33.01
C ASN A 118 -9.14 5.12 33.67
N ARG A 119 -8.03 4.45 33.31
CA ARG A 119 -7.38 3.47 34.18
C ARG A 119 -5.87 3.74 34.22
N ASN A 120 -5.51 4.76 35.00
CA ASN A 120 -4.33 4.78 35.88
C ASN A 120 -4.30 6.11 36.65
N GLN A 121 -5.09 6.19 37.72
CA GLN A 121 -4.69 6.93 38.90
C GLN A 121 -4.85 5.99 40.08
N ASP A 122 -3.74 5.37 40.47
CA ASP A 122 -3.56 4.85 41.81
C ASP A 122 -3.41 6.05 42.75
N ASN A 123 -4.18 6.08 43.84
CA ASN A 123 -3.84 6.83 45.04
C ASN A 123 -4.17 6.01 46.29
N TYR A 124 -3.16 5.27 46.71
CA TYR A 124 -2.65 5.06 48.07
C TYR A 124 -3.49 5.54 49.30
N VAL A 125 -3.91 4.56 50.11
CA VAL A 125 -3.90 4.45 51.61
C VAL A 125 -4.82 5.35 52.47
N SER A 126 -5.69 4.72 53.29
CA SER A 126 -5.57 4.66 54.78
C SER A 126 -6.74 3.89 55.44
N TRP A 127 -6.50 3.46 56.68
CA TRP A 127 -7.12 2.43 57.53
C TRP A 127 -8.47 2.75 58.20
N SER A 128 -9.05 1.69 58.80
CA SER A 128 -9.96 1.61 60.00
C SER A 128 -11.42 2.04 59.79
N ASP A 129 -12.46 1.48 60.42
CA ASP A 129 -12.66 0.46 61.46
C ASP A 129 -14.17 0.07 61.45
N SER A 130 -14.53 -0.97 62.21
CA SER A 130 -15.88 -1.31 62.75
C SER A 130 -16.97 -1.79 61.79
N GLU A 131 -17.91 -2.68 62.14
CA GLU A 131 -18.17 -3.62 63.26
C GLU A 131 -19.36 -4.46 62.73
N ASP A 132 -19.36 -5.76 63.06
CA ASP A 132 -20.48 -6.61 63.49
C ASP A 132 -21.92 -6.32 62.96
N ASP A 133 -22.55 -7.32 62.33
CA ASP A 133 -23.43 -8.24 63.08
C ASP A 133 -24.14 -9.24 62.15
N ASP A 134 -24.27 -10.44 62.71
CA ASP A 134 -24.81 -11.68 62.16
C ASP A 134 -26.31 -11.62 61.84
N GLU A 135 -26.77 -12.43 60.87
CA GLU A 135 -27.88 -13.37 61.10
C GLU A 135 -28.03 -14.34 59.91
N ASP A 136 -28.12 -15.62 60.27
CA ASP A 136 -28.17 -16.82 59.45
C ASP A 136 -29.44 -16.93 58.59
N GLU A 137 -29.34 -17.50 57.38
CA GLU A 137 -30.37 -18.44 56.86
C GLU A 137 -29.89 -19.21 55.61
N GLU A 138 -29.79 -20.53 55.79
CA GLU A 138 -29.94 -21.68 54.87
C GLU A 138 -29.36 -21.66 53.43
N ILE A 139 -28.44 -22.61 53.22
CA ILE A 139 -27.83 -23.00 51.95
C ILE A 139 -28.86 -23.74 51.07
N GLU A 140 -29.39 -23.06 50.05
CA GLU A 140 -29.87 -23.70 48.82
C GLU A 140 -28.88 -23.38 47.68
N GLU A 141 -28.11 -24.39 47.25
CA GLU A 141 -27.37 -24.36 45.98
C GLU A 141 -28.36 -24.29 44.80
N LYS A 142 -28.74 -23.07 44.41
CA LYS A 142 -29.31 -22.79 43.09
C LYS A 142 -28.19 -22.36 42.15
N GLU A 143 -27.92 -23.20 41.16
CA GLU A 143 -27.11 -22.88 39.99
C GLU A 143 -27.49 -21.49 39.43
N LYS A 144 -26.59 -20.52 39.57
CA LYS A 144 -26.72 -19.25 38.84
C LYS A 144 -26.48 -19.53 37.35
N PRO A 145 -27.38 -19.13 36.45
CA PRO A 145 -27.13 -19.26 35.02
C PRO A 145 -25.95 -18.36 34.67
N GLU A 146 -24.91 -18.93 34.07
CA GLU A 146 -23.82 -18.20 33.44
C GLU A 146 -24.42 -17.21 32.44
N THR A 147 -24.51 -15.93 32.83
CA THR A 147 -24.83 -14.85 31.92
C THR A 147 -23.62 -14.66 30.99
N ASN A 148 -23.62 -15.41 29.89
CA ASN A 148 -22.75 -15.17 28.74
C ASN A 148 -22.98 -13.75 28.22
N PHE A 149 -22.15 -12.81 28.63
CA PHE A 149 -22.05 -11.53 27.95
C PHE A 149 -21.46 -11.78 26.55
N PRO A 150 -22.19 -11.48 25.45
CA PRO A 150 -21.63 -11.60 24.11
C PRO A 150 -20.48 -10.61 23.95
N SER A 151 -19.40 -11.04 23.29
CA SER A 151 -18.24 -10.18 23.03
C SER A 151 -18.64 -8.90 22.27
N PRO A 152 -17.86 -7.80 22.38
CA PRO A 152 -18.17 -6.50 21.77
C PRO A 152 -18.35 -6.52 20.24
N PHE A 153 -17.96 -7.62 19.58
CA PHE A 153 -17.97 -7.79 18.12
C PHE A 153 -19.27 -8.37 17.55
N THR A 154 -20.26 -8.69 18.38
CA THR A 154 -21.46 -9.43 17.94
C THR A 154 -22.55 -8.58 17.29
N ASN A 155 -22.47 -7.24 17.34
CA ASN A 155 -23.60 -6.37 16.96
C ASN A 155 -23.40 -5.49 15.71
N ILE A 156 -22.31 -5.65 14.94
CA ILE A 156 -22.12 -4.89 13.69
C ILE A 156 -22.49 -5.77 12.49
N LEU A 157 -23.32 -5.26 11.57
CA LEU A 157 -23.63 -5.95 10.32
C LEU A 157 -22.33 -6.16 9.52
N CYS A 158 -22.07 -7.38 9.07
CA CYS A 158 -20.96 -7.71 8.18
C CYS A 158 -21.53 -8.59 7.07
N GLY A 159 -22.02 -7.93 6.03
CA GLY A 159 -22.86 -8.52 4.99
C GLY A 159 -22.16 -8.62 3.64
N ILE A 160 -22.38 -9.72 2.91
CA ILE A 160 -21.98 -9.83 1.49
C ILE A 160 -23.20 -10.16 0.63
N ILE A 161 -23.42 -9.38 -0.42
CA ILE A 161 -24.41 -9.66 -1.46
C ILE A 161 -23.67 -10.10 -2.72
N PHE A 162 -23.91 -11.33 -3.14
CA PHE A 162 -23.32 -11.87 -4.35
C PHE A 162 -24.25 -11.74 -5.54
N VAL A 163 -23.73 -11.13 -6.61
CA VAL A 163 -24.43 -10.90 -7.87
C VAL A 163 -23.63 -11.49 -9.04
N GLU A 164 -24.32 -11.93 -10.09
CA GLU A 164 -23.68 -12.53 -11.27
C GLU A 164 -22.98 -11.47 -12.14
N ARG A 165 -23.65 -10.34 -12.39
CA ARG A 165 -23.19 -9.31 -13.33
C ARG A 165 -22.52 -8.13 -12.63
N ARG A 166 -21.61 -7.46 -13.34
CA ARG A 166 -20.90 -6.27 -12.82
C ARG A 166 -21.81 -5.07 -12.67
N TYR A 167 -22.64 -4.82 -13.69
CA TYR A 167 -23.57 -3.70 -13.68
C TYR A 167 -24.60 -3.82 -12.56
N THR A 168 -25.07 -5.04 -12.26
CA THR A 168 -25.99 -5.23 -11.13
C THR A 168 -25.32 -4.88 -9.80
N ALA A 169 -24.03 -5.17 -9.60
CA ALA A 169 -23.31 -4.76 -8.39
C ALA A 169 -23.26 -3.23 -8.21
N VAL A 170 -22.91 -2.51 -9.28
CA VAL A 170 -22.81 -1.05 -9.29
C VAL A 170 -24.17 -0.41 -8.98
N VAL A 171 -25.20 -0.90 -9.66
CA VAL A 171 -26.55 -0.33 -9.60
C VAL A 171 -27.23 -0.67 -8.28
N LEU A 172 -27.07 -1.89 -7.80
CA LEU A 172 -27.59 -2.30 -6.51
C LEU A 172 -26.96 -1.50 -5.37
N ASN A 173 -25.66 -1.16 -5.47
CA ASN A 173 -25.01 -0.28 -4.50
C ASN A 173 -25.64 1.12 -4.49
N ARG A 174 -25.92 1.68 -5.67
CA ARG A 174 -26.60 2.98 -5.76
C ARG A 174 -28.03 2.89 -5.20
N LEU A 175 -28.77 1.83 -5.54
CA LEU A 175 -30.12 1.59 -5.03
C LEU A 175 -30.13 1.55 -3.50
N ILE A 176 -29.23 0.78 -2.88
CA ILE A 176 -29.18 0.64 -1.42
C ILE A 176 -28.79 1.97 -0.75
N LYS A 177 -27.88 2.75 -1.34
CA LYS A 177 -27.53 4.09 -0.83
C LYS A 177 -28.69 5.06 -0.90
N GLU A 178 -29.48 5.02 -1.98
CA GLU A 178 -30.66 5.89 -2.12
C GLU A 178 -31.81 5.43 -1.22
N ALA A 179 -31.98 4.12 -1.03
CA ALA A 179 -32.90 3.55 -0.06
C ALA A 179 -32.54 3.97 1.38
N GLY A 180 -31.26 3.89 1.77
CA GLY A 180 -30.79 4.29 3.10
C GLY A 180 -30.89 5.79 3.39
N LYS A 181 -30.98 6.64 2.36
CA LYS A 181 -31.26 8.07 2.53
C LYS A 181 -32.74 8.37 2.84
N GLN A 182 -33.63 7.48 2.40
CA GLN A 182 -35.08 7.68 2.50
C GLN A 182 -35.70 6.91 3.65
N ASP A 183 -35.18 5.71 3.93
CA ASP A 183 -35.63 4.86 5.02
C ASP A 183 -34.63 4.94 6.20
N PRO A 184 -35.01 5.55 7.33
CA PRO A 184 -34.14 5.63 8.51
C PRO A 184 -33.80 4.24 9.07
N GLU A 185 -34.62 3.21 8.79
CA GLU A 185 -34.31 1.85 9.21
C GLU A 185 -33.18 1.22 8.39
N LEU A 186 -32.84 1.73 7.20
CA LEU A 186 -31.70 1.29 6.39
C LEU A 186 -30.51 2.26 6.45
N ALA A 187 -30.61 3.37 7.19
CA ALA A 187 -29.56 4.38 7.29
C ALA A 187 -28.25 3.86 7.91
N TYR A 188 -28.33 2.78 8.69
CA TYR A 188 -27.15 2.14 9.27
C TYR A 188 -26.29 1.40 8.24
N ILE A 189 -26.75 1.22 6.99
CA ILE A 189 -26.07 0.45 5.95
C ILE A 189 -25.06 1.33 5.20
N SER A 190 -23.77 1.03 5.35
CA SER A 190 -22.69 1.57 4.55
C SER A 190 -22.29 0.55 3.48
N SER A 191 -22.88 0.70 2.27
CA SER A 191 -22.65 -0.23 1.17
C SER A 191 -21.54 0.21 0.20
N ASN A 192 -20.78 -0.78 -0.29
CA ASN A 192 -19.79 -0.59 -1.36
C ASN A 192 -19.73 -1.82 -2.27
N PHE A 193 -19.11 -1.72 -3.46
CA PHE A 193 -19.09 -2.82 -4.44
C PHE A 193 -17.70 -3.18 -4.95
N ILE A 194 -17.54 -4.44 -5.37
CA ILE A 194 -16.36 -4.96 -6.05
C ILE A 194 -16.75 -5.91 -7.19
N THR A 195 -16.11 -5.74 -8.36
CA THR A 195 -16.51 -6.42 -9.60
C THR A 195 -15.33 -7.06 -10.35
N GLY A 196 -15.61 -8.20 -11.01
CA GLY A 196 -14.78 -8.95 -11.95
C GLY A 196 -13.81 -8.12 -12.79
N HIS A 197 -12.51 -8.46 -12.85
CA HIS A 197 -11.69 -8.10 -14.00
C HIS A 197 -11.94 -9.13 -15.11
N GLY A 198 -12.25 -8.67 -16.33
CA GLY A 198 -12.41 -9.56 -17.47
C GLY A 198 -11.06 -9.96 -18.00
N ILE A 199 -10.57 -11.15 -17.64
CA ILE A 199 -9.43 -11.75 -18.32
C ILE A 199 -9.95 -12.31 -19.66
N GLY A 200 -10.06 -11.44 -20.66
CA GLY A 200 -9.93 -11.93 -22.03
C GLY A 200 -8.52 -12.49 -22.14
N LYS A 201 -8.38 -13.77 -22.48
CA LYS A 201 -7.11 -14.53 -22.39
C LYS A 201 -5.90 -13.90 -23.12
N ASN A 202 -6.08 -12.83 -23.92
CA ASN A 202 -5.05 -12.20 -24.75
C ASN A 202 -4.94 -10.65 -24.62
N GLN A 203 -5.28 -10.00 -23.50
CA GLN A 203 -5.01 -8.56 -23.34
C GLN A 203 -3.81 -8.27 -22.42
N PRO A 204 -2.87 -7.38 -22.83
CA PRO A 204 -1.73 -6.98 -22.00
C PRO A 204 -2.19 -6.21 -20.76
N ARG A 205 -1.46 -6.39 -19.64
CA ARG A 205 -1.64 -5.66 -18.38
C ARG A 205 -1.50 -4.15 -18.62
N ASN A 206 -2.62 -3.45 -18.75
CA ASN A 206 -2.67 -1.99 -18.90
C ASN A 206 -2.68 -1.27 -17.54
N LYS A 207 -2.15 -0.04 -17.47
CA LYS A 207 -2.16 0.84 -16.27
C LYS A 207 -3.55 1.08 -15.67
N GLN A 208 -4.63 0.91 -16.44
CA GLN A 208 -6.01 0.98 -15.94
C GLN A 208 -6.34 -0.16 -14.96
N MET A 209 -5.80 -1.37 -15.17
CA MET A 209 -5.98 -2.51 -14.27
C MET A 209 -5.29 -2.30 -12.92
N GLU A 210 -4.15 -1.60 -12.88
CA GLU A 210 -3.44 -1.29 -11.64
C GLU A 210 -4.23 -0.29 -10.77
N VAL A 211 -4.86 0.71 -11.41
CA VAL A 211 -5.72 1.68 -10.73
C VAL A 211 -7.01 1.03 -10.22
N GLU A 212 -7.61 0.11 -10.98
CA GLU A 212 -8.79 -0.64 -10.55
C GLU A 212 -8.48 -1.63 -9.42
N PHE A 213 -7.33 -2.31 -9.47
CA PHE A 213 -6.89 -3.19 -8.38
C PHE A 213 -6.65 -2.43 -7.07
N ARG A 214 -6.01 -1.25 -7.13
CA ARG A 214 -5.83 -0.38 -5.96
C ARG A 214 -7.16 0.06 -5.35
N LYS A 215 -8.17 0.36 -6.18
CA LYS A 215 -9.52 0.68 -5.71
C LYS A 215 -10.21 -0.52 -5.06
N GLN A 216 -10.05 -1.72 -5.62
CA GLN A 216 -10.59 -2.94 -5.02
C GLN A 216 -9.96 -3.22 -3.65
N GLU A 217 -8.65 -3.07 -3.53
CA GLU A 217 -7.93 -3.23 -2.27
C GLU A 217 -8.35 -2.18 -1.23
N GLU A 218 -8.56 -0.93 -1.65
CA GLU A 218 -9.09 0.13 -0.79
C GLU A 218 -10.48 -0.23 -0.24
N VAL A 219 -11.40 -0.70 -1.11
CA VAL A 219 -12.75 -1.11 -0.68
C VAL A 219 -12.70 -2.31 0.26
N LEU A 220 -11.84 -3.28 0.00
CA LEU A 220 -11.62 -4.42 0.90
C LEU A 220 -11.03 -3.98 2.24
N ARG A 221 -10.12 -3.00 2.25
CA ARG A 221 -9.58 -2.42 3.48
C ARG A 221 -10.69 -1.73 4.29
N LYS A 222 -11.54 -0.93 3.65
CA LYS A 222 -12.71 -0.28 4.27
C LYS A 222 -13.70 -1.31 4.84
N PHE A 223 -13.89 -2.42 4.14
CA PHE A 223 -14.74 -3.52 4.62
C PHE A 223 -14.12 -4.26 5.81
N ARG A 224 -12.81 -4.52 5.81
CA ARG A 224 -12.08 -5.11 6.94
C ARG A 224 -12.04 -4.20 8.17
N ALA A 225 -12.00 -2.87 7.94
CA ALA A 225 -12.05 -1.87 9.00
C ALA A 225 -13.47 -1.60 9.53
N HIS A 226 -14.50 -2.29 9.01
CA HIS A 226 -15.92 -2.07 9.31
C HIS A 226 -16.48 -0.68 8.99
N GLU A 227 -15.77 0.14 8.21
CA GLU A 227 -16.31 1.40 7.65
C GLU A 227 -17.41 1.12 6.62
N THR A 228 -17.23 0.05 5.84
CA THR A 228 -18.26 -0.51 4.94
C THR A 228 -18.78 -1.79 5.59
N ASN A 229 -20.08 -1.84 5.88
CA ASN A 229 -20.71 -2.97 6.54
C ASN A 229 -21.43 -3.94 5.57
N LEU A 230 -21.68 -3.51 4.33
CA LEU A 230 -22.30 -4.31 3.29
C LEU A 230 -21.50 -4.27 1.98
N LEU A 231 -21.02 -5.42 1.53
CA LEU A 231 -20.21 -5.55 0.32
C LEU A 231 -21.00 -6.24 -0.80
N ILE A 232 -21.16 -5.56 -1.93
CA ILE A 232 -21.82 -6.12 -3.12
C ILE A 232 -20.76 -6.61 -4.09
N ALA A 233 -20.73 -7.90 -4.34
CA ALA A 233 -19.60 -8.58 -4.94
C ALA A 233 -20.01 -9.50 -6.08
N THR A 234 -19.21 -9.52 -7.15
CA THR A 234 -19.26 -10.63 -8.14
C THR A 234 -18.39 -11.81 -7.70
N SER A 235 -18.35 -12.88 -8.50
CA SER A 235 -17.64 -14.14 -8.19
C SER A 235 -16.15 -14.03 -7.86
N ILE A 236 -15.45 -12.91 -8.10
CA ILE A 236 -14.04 -12.74 -7.64
C ILE A 236 -13.91 -12.97 -6.14
N VAL A 237 -14.93 -12.58 -5.38
CA VAL A 237 -14.90 -12.54 -3.92
C VAL A 237 -15.19 -13.92 -3.33
N GLU A 238 -15.63 -14.86 -4.17
CA GLU A 238 -15.81 -16.26 -3.79
C GLU A 238 -14.46 -16.88 -3.39
N GLU A 239 -13.38 -16.55 -4.10
CA GLU A 239 -12.10 -17.26 -4.00
C GLU A 239 -10.88 -16.32 -3.93
N GLY A 240 -9.86 -16.69 -3.16
CA GLY A 240 -8.56 -15.99 -3.15
C GLY A 240 -8.50 -14.63 -2.42
N VAL A 241 -9.63 -14.10 -1.96
CA VAL A 241 -9.69 -12.82 -1.21
C VAL A 241 -9.93 -13.06 0.29
N ASP A 242 -9.12 -12.41 1.13
CA ASP A 242 -9.24 -12.43 2.59
C ASP A 242 -10.31 -11.43 3.07
N ILE A 243 -11.36 -11.95 3.71
CA ILE A 243 -12.59 -11.23 4.07
C ILE A 243 -12.97 -11.65 5.50
N PRO A 244 -13.40 -10.71 6.37
CA PRO A 244 -13.86 -11.04 7.72
C PRO A 244 -15.04 -12.02 7.70
N LYS A 245 -15.25 -12.72 8.83
CA LYS A 245 -16.40 -13.61 9.00
C LYS A 245 -17.68 -12.79 8.90
N CYS A 246 -18.54 -13.12 7.93
CA CYS A 246 -19.78 -12.39 7.68
C CYS A 246 -20.94 -13.03 8.44
N ASN A 247 -21.84 -12.20 8.96
CA ASN A 247 -23.07 -12.62 9.64
C ASN A 247 -24.27 -12.72 8.69
N LEU A 248 -24.22 -12.03 7.55
CA LEU A 248 -25.24 -12.10 6.52
C LEU A 248 -24.58 -12.33 5.15
N VAL A 249 -24.90 -13.44 4.49
CA VAL A 249 -24.48 -13.67 3.10
C VAL A 249 -25.71 -13.91 2.26
N VAL A 250 -25.96 -13.01 1.32
CA VAL A 250 -27.11 -13.07 0.41
C VAL A 250 -26.61 -13.37 -1.00
N ARG A 251 -27.00 -14.53 -1.53
CA ARG A 251 -26.89 -14.85 -2.96
C ARG A 251 -28.07 -14.22 -3.66
N PHE A 252 -27.83 -13.08 -4.30
CA PHE A 252 -28.85 -12.42 -5.11
C PHE A 252 -29.12 -13.26 -6.36
N ASP A 253 -28.11 -13.86 -6.97
CA ASP A 253 -28.27 -14.83 -8.06
C ASP A 253 -27.87 -16.23 -7.60
N LEU A 254 -28.61 -17.25 -8.05
CA LEU A 254 -28.38 -18.65 -7.66
C LEU A 254 -27.01 -19.13 -8.18
N PRO A 255 -26.25 -19.90 -7.38
CA PRO A 255 -24.99 -20.48 -7.84
C PRO A 255 -25.25 -21.52 -8.94
N THR A 256 -24.48 -21.45 -10.02
CA THR A 256 -24.55 -22.40 -11.14
C THR A 256 -23.77 -23.70 -10.88
N GLU A 257 -22.77 -23.64 -9.99
CA GLU A 257 -21.87 -24.74 -9.70
C GLU A 257 -21.76 -25.01 -8.19
N TYR A 258 -21.47 -26.26 -7.83
CA TYR A 258 -21.21 -26.67 -6.46
C TYR A 258 -20.07 -25.86 -5.81
N ARG A 259 -19.02 -25.54 -6.58
CA ARG A 259 -17.87 -24.76 -6.10
C ARG A 259 -18.30 -23.36 -5.64
N SER A 260 -19.05 -22.62 -6.46
CA SER A 260 -19.54 -21.28 -6.07
C SER A 260 -20.49 -21.35 -4.87
N TYR A 261 -21.30 -22.41 -4.78
CA TYR A 261 -22.16 -22.64 -3.61
C TYR A 261 -21.33 -22.83 -2.32
N VAL A 262 -20.37 -23.75 -2.30
CA VAL A 262 -19.59 -24.04 -1.08
C VAL A 262 -18.70 -22.86 -0.68
N GLN A 263 -18.09 -22.15 -1.65
CA GLN A 263 -17.24 -20.99 -1.39
C GLN A 263 -18.05 -19.82 -0.81
N SER A 264 -19.23 -19.55 -1.35
CA SER A 264 -20.09 -18.47 -0.87
C SER A 264 -20.73 -18.78 0.49
N LYS A 265 -21.21 -20.01 0.69
CA LYS A 265 -21.64 -20.51 2.01
C LYS A 265 -20.51 -20.42 3.03
N GLY A 266 -19.28 -20.70 2.59
CA GLY A 266 -18.06 -20.59 3.37
C GLY A 266 -17.71 -19.16 3.83
N ARG A 267 -18.38 -18.11 3.39
CA ARG A 267 -18.17 -16.74 3.90
C ARG A 267 -19.07 -16.40 5.09
N ALA A 268 -20.19 -17.11 5.26
CA ALA A 268 -21.10 -16.98 6.38
C ALA A 268 -20.61 -17.76 7.60
N ARG A 269 -19.46 -17.38 8.19
CA ARG A 269 -18.79 -18.11 9.29
C ARG A 269 -18.89 -17.44 10.67
N ALA A 270 -19.58 -16.30 10.78
CA ALA A 270 -19.81 -15.67 12.09
C ALA A 270 -20.75 -16.55 12.95
N PRO A 271 -20.69 -16.49 14.29
CA PRO A 271 -21.73 -17.10 15.12
C PRO A 271 -23.09 -16.55 14.68
N ILE A 272 -24.12 -17.40 14.66
CA ILE A 272 -25.48 -17.08 14.18
C ILE A 272 -25.56 -16.47 12.76
N SER A 273 -24.65 -16.88 11.87
CA SER A 273 -24.65 -16.42 10.47
C SER A 273 -25.83 -16.95 9.66
N ASN A 274 -26.33 -16.13 8.74
CA ASN A 274 -27.43 -16.49 7.86
C ASN A 274 -27.00 -16.44 6.40
N TYR A 275 -27.25 -17.55 5.71
CA TYR A 275 -26.99 -17.70 4.29
C TYR A 275 -28.31 -17.78 3.54
N ILE A 276 -28.64 -16.72 2.80
CA ILE A 276 -29.93 -16.55 2.13
C ILE A 276 -29.72 -16.58 0.62
N MET A 277 -30.52 -17.35 -0.09
CA MET A 277 -30.54 -17.35 -1.56
C MET A 277 -31.86 -16.78 -2.06
N LEU A 278 -31.78 -15.78 -2.94
CA LEU A 278 -32.93 -15.21 -3.61
C LEU A 278 -33.10 -15.86 -4.98
N ALA A 279 -34.28 -16.40 -5.25
CA ALA A 279 -34.61 -17.07 -6.49
C ALA A 279 -35.98 -16.64 -7.01
N ASP A 280 -36.16 -16.71 -8.32
CA ASP A 280 -37.45 -16.53 -8.99
C ASP A 280 -38.32 -17.76 -8.71
N THR A 281 -39.63 -17.58 -8.47
CA THR A 281 -40.56 -18.64 -8.06
C THR A 281 -40.49 -19.89 -8.95
N ASP A 282 -40.32 -19.69 -10.26
CA ASP A 282 -40.27 -20.77 -11.25
C ASP A 282 -39.00 -21.63 -11.16
N LYS A 283 -37.88 -21.04 -10.71
CA LYS A 283 -36.57 -21.69 -10.60
C LYS A 283 -36.32 -22.32 -9.22
N ILE A 284 -37.17 -22.04 -8.22
CA ILE A 284 -37.01 -22.59 -6.87
C ILE A 284 -37.07 -24.11 -6.89
N LYS A 285 -37.99 -24.69 -7.67
CA LYS A 285 -38.21 -26.15 -7.72
C LYS A 285 -37.02 -26.90 -8.31
N SER A 286 -36.47 -26.42 -9.43
CA SER A 286 -35.29 -27.02 -10.06
C SER A 286 -34.05 -26.86 -9.17
N PHE A 287 -33.90 -25.69 -8.55
CA PHE A 287 -32.77 -25.44 -7.67
C PHE A 287 -32.86 -26.22 -6.35
N GLU A 288 -34.06 -26.57 -5.87
CA GLU A 288 -34.21 -27.44 -4.70
C GLU A 288 -33.59 -28.82 -4.95
N GLU A 289 -33.74 -29.34 -6.18
CA GLU A 289 -33.11 -30.59 -6.63
C GLU A 289 -31.59 -30.44 -6.75
N ASP A 290 -31.12 -29.35 -7.35
CA ASP A 290 -29.69 -29.02 -7.41
C ASP A 290 -29.08 -28.87 -6.01
N LEU A 291 -29.80 -28.26 -5.07
CA LEU A 291 -29.37 -28.08 -3.69
C LEU A 291 -29.29 -29.41 -2.93
N LYS A 292 -30.22 -30.34 -3.18
CA LYS A 292 -30.14 -31.71 -2.66
C LYS A 292 -28.91 -32.41 -3.21
N THR A 293 -28.64 -32.24 -4.51
CA THR A 293 -27.46 -32.77 -5.18
C THR A 293 -26.17 -32.18 -4.60
N TYR A 294 -26.10 -30.86 -4.39
CA TYR A 294 -24.96 -30.19 -3.77
C TYR A 294 -24.74 -30.63 -2.33
N LYS A 295 -25.80 -30.82 -1.54
CA LYS A 295 -25.69 -31.39 -0.18
C LYS A 295 -25.23 -32.84 -0.19
N ALA A 296 -25.69 -33.64 -1.15
CA ALA A 296 -25.24 -35.01 -1.33
C ALA A 296 -23.76 -35.07 -1.72
N ILE A 297 -23.32 -34.21 -2.66
CA ILE A 297 -21.91 -34.05 -3.03
C ILE A 297 -21.09 -33.61 -1.81
N GLU A 298 -21.55 -32.64 -1.02
CA GLU A 298 -20.86 -32.20 0.21
C GLU A 298 -20.70 -33.36 1.20
N LYS A 299 -21.74 -34.18 1.39
CA LYS A 299 -21.72 -35.34 2.27
C LYS A 299 -20.81 -36.46 1.74
N ILE A 300 -20.85 -36.72 0.43
CA ILE A 300 -19.98 -37.71 -0.24
C ILE A 300 -18.52 -37.27 -0.17
N LEU A 301 -18.21 -36.00 -0.45
CA LEU A 301 -16.85 -35.46 -0.33
C LEU A 301 -16.34 -35.58 1.11
N ARG A 302 -17.16 -35.14 2.09
CA ARG A 302 -16.79 -35.25 3.51
C ARG A 302 -16.50 -36.69 3.91
N ASN A 303 -17.32 -37.64 3.47
CA ASN A 303 -17.16 -39.07 3.78
C ASN A 303 -16.04 -39.75 2.98
N LYS A 304 -15.78 -39.37 1.73
CA LYS A 304 -14.73 -39.96 0.87
C LYS A 304 -13.35 -39.44 1.25
N CYS A 305 -13.22 -38.16 1.57
CA CYS A 305 -11.96 -37.55 2.05
C CYS A 305 -11.57 -38.00 3.46
N SER A 306 -12.52 -38.47 4.27
CA SER A 306 -12.25 -39.11 5.58
C SER A 306 -12.01 -40.62 5.48
N LYS A 307 -12.46 -41.27 4.39
CA LYS A 307 -12.29 -42.73 4.18
C LYS A 307 -11.05 -43.13 3.40
N SER A 308 -10.36 -42.21 2.72
CA SER A 308 -9.15 -42.51 1.93
C SER A 308 -7.84 -42.55 2.73
N VAL A 309 -7.92 -42.76 4.05
CA VAL A 309 -6.73 -42.92 4.93
C VAL A 309 -6.23 -44.38 4.97
N ASP A 310 -6.99 -45.35 4.46
CA ASP A 310 -6.54 -46.75 4.36
C ASP A 310 -6.26 -47.16 2.90
N THR A 311 -5.01 -47.54 2.68
CA THR A 311 -4.35 -48.04 1.46
C THR A 311 -5.18 -48.99 0.59
N ASN A 312 -5.17 -48.77 -0.75
CA ASN A 312 -4.67 -49.75 -1.74
C ASN A 312 -4.71 -49.19 -3.17
N GLU A 313 -3.66 -49.50 -3.92
CA GLU A 313 -3.40 -49.18 -5.32
C GLU A 313 -4.53 -49.64 -6.25
N THR A 314 -5.00 -48.76 -7.15
CA THR A 314 -5.18 -49.11 -8.57
C THR A 314 -5.34 -47.86 -9.46
N GLU A 315 -4.72 -47.96 -10.62
CA GLU A 315 -4.47 -46.95 -11.64
C GLU A 315 -5.73 -46.29 -12.21
N THR A 316 -5.73 -44.97 -12.25
CA THR A 316 -6.36 -44.18 -13.32
C THR A 316 -5.75 -42.78 -13.26
N GLU A 317 -4.95 -42.43 -14.27
CA GLU A 317 -4.22 -41.16 -14.34
C GLU A 317 -5.08 -39.94 -13.99
N PRO A 318 -4.71 -39.16 -12.95
CA PRO A 318 -5.22 -37.82 -12.74
C PRO A 318 -4.11 -36.78 -12.84
N VAL A 319 -4.51 -35.58 -13.25
CA VAL A 319 -3.74 -34.34 -13.19
C VAL A 319 -3.08 -34.23 -11.82
N VAL A 320 -1.73 -34.27 -11.78
CA VAL A 320 -0.93 -34.33 -10.54
C VAL A 320 -1.32 -33.20 -9.59
N ASP A 321 -2.05 -33.56 -8.54
CA ASP A 321 -2.24 -32.74 -7.35
C ASP A 321 -0.96 -32.89 -6.52
N ASP A 322 -0.13 -31.84 -6.48
CA ASP A 322 1.17 -31.84 -5.78
C ASP A 322 1.02 -32.02 -4.25
N ASP A 323 -0.20 -32.05 -3.69
CA ASP A 323 -0.46 -32.07 -2.25
C ASP A 323 0.00 -33.36 -1.54
N ASP A 324 0.21 -34.47 -2.25
CA ASP A 324 0.71 -35.75 -1.68
C ASP A 324 2.24 -35.89 -1.67
N VAL A 325 2.98 -34.90 -2.19
CA VAL A 325 4.46 -34.97 -2.29
C VAL A 325 5.15 -34.77 -0.94
N PHE A 326 4.50 -34.07 0.00
CA PHE A 326 5.06 -33.81 1.34
C PHE A 326 3.94 -33.71 2.38
N PRO A 327 4.04 -34.39 3.55
CA PRO A 327 2.96 -34.45 4.51
C PRO A 327 2.58 -33.06 5.05
N PRO A 328 1.28 -32.73 5.18
CA PRO A 328 0.83 -31.45 5.71
C PRO A 328 1.22 -31.30 7.19
N TYR A 329 1.44 -30.06 7.62
CA TYR A 329 1.66 -29.77 9.03
C TYR A 329 0.30 -29.72 9.74
N VAL A 330 0.09 -30.64 10.69
CA VAL A 330 -1.18 -30.81 11.43
C VAL A 330 -0.92 -30.73 12.93
N LEU A 331 -1.74 -29.95 13.62
CA LEU A 331 -1.64 -29.65 15.06
C LEU A 331 -2.20 -30.77 15.97
N ARG A 332 -3.29 -31.42 15.54
CA ARG A 332 -3.95 -32.53 16.25
C ARG A 332 -4.48 -33.56 15.24
N PRO A 333 -4.50 -34.86 15.56
CA PRO A 333 -4.96 -35.91 14.64
C PRO A 333 -6.48 -35.91 14.33
N ASP A 334 -7.24 -34.92 14.80
CA ASP A 334 -8.69 -34.81 14.57
C ASP A 334 -9.04 -34.18 13.20
N GLU A 335 -10.17 -34.58 12.59
CA GLU A 335 -10.58 -34.13 11.24
C GLU A 335 -10.75 -32.61 11.08
N ASN A 336 -11.06 -31.89 12.16
CA ASN A 336 -11.27 -30.45 12.18
C ASN A 336 -10.03 -29.63 12.61
N SER A 337 -8.86 -30.26 12.73
CA SER A 337 -7.65 -29.55 13.14
C SER A 337 -7.12 -28.62 12.03
N PRO A 338 -6.65 -27.42 12.39
CA PRO A 338 -5.95 -26.53 11.48
C PRO A 338 -4.75 -27.24 10.84
N ARG A 339 -4.67 -27.21 9.51
CA ARG A 339 -3.59 -27.83 8.72
C ARG A 339 -3.01 -26.87 7.70
N VAL A 340 -1.69 -26.91 7.51
CA VAL A 340 -0.98 -26.22 6.41
C VAL A 340 -0.51 -27.26 5.40
N THR A 341 -0.86 -27.06 4.12
CA THR A 341 -0.33 -27.84 2.99
C THR A 341 0.79 -27.08 2.29
N ILE A 342 1.60 -27.77 1.48
CA ILE A 342 2.66 -27.12 0.70
C ILE A 342 2.13 -26.01 -0.24
N ASN A 343 0.88 -26.15 -0.71
CA ASN A 343 0.21 -25.15 -1.55
C ASN A 343 -0.22 -23.90 -0.78
N THR A 344 -0.54 -24.03 0.50
CA THR A 344 -1.03 -22.93 1.35
C THR A 344 0.08 -22.26 2.17
N ALA A 345 1.20 -22.95 2.40
CA ALA A 345 2.29 -22.50 3.26
C ALA A 345 2.84 -21.10 2.91
N ILE A 346 3.08 -20.81 1.63
CA ILE A 346 3.58 -19.49 1.19
C ILE A 346 2.60 -18.37 1.56
N GLY A 347 1.29 -18.62 1.45
CA GLY A 347 0.25 -17.67 1.83
C GLY A 347 0.25 -17.37 3.33
N HIS A 348 0.46 -18.38 4.16
CA HIS A 348 0.57 -18.21 5.62
C HIS A 348 1.82 -17.41 6.00
N ILE A 349 2.97 -17.68 5.38
CA ILE A 349 4.20 -16.88 5.63
C ILE A 349 4.00 -15.42 5.20
N ASN A 350 3.41 -15.17 4.03
CA ASN A 350 3.17 -13.81 3.56
C ASN A 350 2.19 -13.06 4.49
N ARG A 351 1.14 -13.74 4.96
CA ARG A 351 0.19 -13.16 5.93
C ARG A 351 0.87 -12.85 7.25
N TYR A 352 1.77 -13.71 7.72
CA TYR A 352 2.61 -13.47 8.88
C TYR A 352 3.52 -12.25 8.68
N CYS A 353 4.26 -12.19 7.57
CA CYS A 353 5.15 -11.07 7.25
C CYS A 353 4.40 -9.74 7.16
N ALA A 354 3.17 -9.73 6.65
CA ALA A 354 2.32 -8.54 6.57
C ALA A 354 1.81 -8.05 7.95
N ARG A 355 1.76 -8.90 8.97
CA ARG A 355 1.40 -8.51 10.35
C ARG A 355 2.59 -8.09 11.20
N LEU A 356 3.81 -8.28 10.71
CA LEU A 356 4.99 -7.77 11.40
C LEU A 356 4.91 -6.23 11.47
N PRO A 357 5.34 -5.62 12.60
CA PRO A 357 5.28 -4.18 12.78
C PRO A 357 6.03 -3.46 11.65
N SER A 358 5.29 -2.73 10.82
CA SER A 358 5.80 -2.03 9.65
C SER A 358 5.19 -0.63 9.55
N ASP A 359 5.96 0.31 9.00
CA ASP A 359 5.51 1.66 8.64
C ASP A 359 4.60 1.57 7.39
N PRO A 360 3.56 2.43 7.22
CA PRO A 360 2.67 2.45 6.05
C PRO A 360 3.33 2.44 4.66
N PHE A 361 4.64 2.71 4.57
CA PHE A 361 5.41 2.68 3.32
C PHE A 361 6.29 1.42 3.12
N THR A 362 6.34 0.49 4.09
CA THR A 362 7.18 -0.71 4.05
C THR A 362 6.36 -1.99 3.91
N HIS A 363 6.58 -2.75 2.84
CA HIS A 363 5.98 -4.06 2.64
C HIS A 363 6.99 -5.17 2.99
N LEU A 364 6.78 -5.85 4.12
CA LEU A 364 7.62 -6.96 4.56
C LEU A 364 7.23 -8.24 3.83
N ALA A 365 8.18 -8.89 3.16
CA ALA A 365 7.97 -10.14 2.44
C ALA A 365 9.15 -11.12 2.68
N PRO A 366 8.89 -12.43 2.73
CA PRO A 366 9.94 -13.44 2.87
C PRO A 366 10.80 -13.50 1.59
N LYS A 367 12.09 -13.80 1.74
CA LYS A 367 13.02 -13.99 0.63
C LYS A 367 13.38 -15.47 0.53
N CYS A 368 13.25 -16.06 -0.64
CA CYS A 368 13.64 -17.44 -0.89
C CYS A 368 14.80 -17.51 -1.89
N LYS A 369 15.78 -18.37 -1.64
CA LYS A 369 16.92 -18.64 -2.54
C LYS A 369 16.95 -20.13 -2.89
N THR A 370 16.63 -20.44 -4.14
CA THR A 370 16.62 -21.81 -4.67
C THR A 370 17.92 -22.09 -5.43
N ARG A 371 18.51 -23.27 -5.23
CA ARG A 371 19.73 -23.73 -5.91
C ARG A 371 19.53 -25.13 -6.47
N GLU A 372 20.05 -25.36 -7.67
CA GLU A 372 20.08 -26.67 -8.32
C GLU A 372 21.34 -27.44 -7.86
N LEU A 373 21.17 -28.72 -7.56
CA LEU A 373 22.22 -29.65 -7.19
C LEU A 373 22.70 -30.44 -8.41
N PRO A 374 23.89 -31.06 -8.33
CA PRO A 374 24.44 -31.88 -9.43
C PRO A 374 23.53 -33.03 -9.88
N ASP A 375 22.64 -33.50 -9.01
CA ASP A 375 21.72 -34.62 -9.26
C ASP A 375 20.38 -34.19 -9.90
N HIS A 376 20.31 -32.98 -10.49
CA HIS A 376 19.08 -32.36 -11.03
C HIS A 376 17.93 -32.18 -10.02
N THR A 377 18.26 -32.15 -8.72
CA THR A 377 17.32 -31.83 -7.64
C THR A 377 17.53 -30.39 -7.16
N PHE A 378 16.50 -29.78 -6.58
CA PHE A 378 16.52 -28.38 -6.14
C PHE A 378 16.33 -28.32 -4.62
N TYR A 379 17.18 -27.58 -3.92
CA TYR A 379 16.91 -27.20 -2.53
C TYR A 379 16.73 -25.70 -2.43
N SER A 380 15.88 -25.26 -1.49
CA SER A 380 15.63 -23.84 -1.29
C SER A 380 15.89 -23.42 0.16
N THR A 381 16.32 -22.18 0.32
CA THR A 381 16.61 -21.57 1.62
C THR A 381 15.78 -20.31 1.79
N LEU A 382 14.92 -20.29 2.80
CA LEU A 382 14.00 -19.19 3.08
C LEU A 382 14.51 -18.34 4.24
N TYR A 383 14.39 -17.02 4.06
CA TYR A 383 14.78 -15.97 4.98
C TYR A 383 13.54 -15.13 5.29
N LEU A 384 13.18 -15.02 6.57
CA LEU A 384 12.11 -14.12 7.01
C LEU A 384 12.64 -12.70 7.21
N PRO A 385 11.76 -11.68 7.18
CA PRO A 385 12.13 -10.32 7.53
C PRO A 385 12.68 -10.22 8.96
N ILE A 386 13.54 -9.24 9.21
CA ILE A 386 14.29 -9.05 10.47
C ILE A 386 13.38 -8.86 11.69
N ASN A 387 12.14 -8.43 11.45
CA ASN A 387 11.09 -8.23 12.45
C ASN A 387 10.52 -9.55 13.00
N SER A 388 10.75 -10.68 12.31
CA SER A 388 10.40 -12.00 12.81
C SER A 388 11.44 -12.47 13.85
N PRO A 389 11.03 -13.10 14.97
CA PRO A 389 11.99 -13.67 15.93
C PRO A 389 12.73 -14.88 15.34
N LEU A 390 12.18 -15.50 14.29
CA LEU A 390 12.84 -16.57 13.54
C LEU A 390 13.87 -15.94 12.59
N ARG A 391 15.07 -15.68 13.13
CA ARG A 391 16.20 -15.06 12.41
C ARG A 391 17.06 -16.06 11.64
N ALA A 392 16.94 -17.35 11.94
CA ALA A 392 17.70 -18.40 11.29
C ALA A 392 17.16 -18.68 9.87
N SER A 393 18.06 -18.89 8.91
CA SER A 393 17.67 -19.34 7.57
C SER A 393 17.10 -20.75 7.62
N ILE A 394 15.95 -20.97 7.00
CA ILE A 394 15.31 -22.29 6.93
C ILE A 394 15.70 -22.95 5.62
N VAL A 395 16.44 -24.06 5.74
CA VAL A 395 16.82 -24.91 4.60
C VAL A 395 15.84 -26.08 4.54
N GLY A 396 15.29 -26.35 3.36
CA GLY A 396 14.41 -27.49 3.13
C GLY A 396 15.10 -28.58 2.31
N PRO A 397 14.47 -29.75 2.22
CA PRO A 397 15.03 -30.92 1.54
C PRO A 397 15.15 -30.69 0.03
N PRO A 398 16.04 -31.44 -0.65
CA PRO A 398 16.09 -31.49 -2.11
C PRO A 398 14.78 -32.03 -2.69
N MET A 399 14.22 -31.35 -3.68
CA MET A 399 12.97 -31.68 -4.38
C MET A 399 13.19 -31.82 -5.89
N SER A 400 12.28 -32.51 -6.56
CA SER A 400 12.33 -32.74 -8.02
C SER A 400 12.15 -31.48 -8.88
N CYS A 401 11.65 -30.38 -8.32
CA CYS A 401 11.57 -29.10 -9.01
C CYS A 401 11.71 -27.89 -8.06
N ALA A 402 12.14 -26.75 -8.60
CA ALA A 402 12.31 -25.50 -7.85
C ALA A 402 11.04 -25.03 -7.13
N ARG A 403 9.86 -25.19 -7.75
CA ARG A 403 8.57 -24.82 -7.15
C ARG A 403 8.25 -25.65 -5.89
N LEU A 404 8.49 -26.96 -5.94
CA LEU A 404 8.29 -27.84 -4.79
C LEU A 404 9.31 -27.54 -3.69
N ALA A 405 10.56 -27.25 -4.04
CA ALA A 405 11.59 -26.85 -3.09
C ALA A 405 11.17 -25.60 -2.30
N GLU A 406 10.65 -24.56 -2.96
CA GLU A 406 10.18 -23.34 -2.28
C GLU A 406 8.96 -23.59 -1.38
N ARG A 407 8.00 -24.39 -1.85
CA ARG A 407 6.77 -24.70 -1.11
C ARG A 407 7.03 -25.55 0.14
N VAL A 408 7.89 -26.56 0.03
CA VAL A 408 8.26 -27.43 1.16
C VAL A 408 9.04 -26.64 2.21
N VAL A 409 9.97 -25.78 1.79
CA VAL A 409 10.69 -24.88 2.71
C VAL A 409 9.73 -23.94 3.43
N ALA A 410 8.74 -23.40 2.73
CA ALA A 410 7.71 -22.57 3.35
C ALA A 410 6.89 -23.35 4.40
N LEU A 411 6.56 -24.62 4.13
CA LEU A 411 5.81 -25.44 5.08
C LEU A 411 6.61 -25.69 6.37
N ILE A 412 7.90 -26.04 6.24
CA ILE A 412 8.83 -26.21 7.38
C ILE A 412 8.97 -24.91 8.17
N CYS A 413 8.93 -23.75 7.49
CA CYS A 413 8.96 -22.46 8.15
C CYS A 413 7.68 -22.18 8.94
N CYS A 414 6.49 -22.52 8.42
CA CYS A 414 5.23 -22.44 9.18
C CYS A 414 5.26 -23.30 10.45
N GLU A 415 5.77 -24.54 10.36
CA GLU A 415 5.94 -25.40 11.54
C GLU A 415 6.84 -24.75 12.60
N LYS A 416 7.97 -24.16 12.19
CA LYS A 416 8.89 -23.50 13.11
C LYS A 416 8.30 -22.22 13.72
N LEU A 417 7.58 -21.42 12.94
CA LEU A 417 6.90 -20.22 13.44
C LEU A 417 5.82 -20.58 14.46
N HIS A 418 5.10 -21.66 14.23
CA HIS A 418 4.12 -22.19 15.18
C HIS A 418 4.79 -22.70 16.48
N LYS A 419 5.89 -23.47 16.40
CA LYS A 419 6.64 -23.90 17.60
C LYS A 419 7.21 -22.74 18.44
N ILE A 420 7.43 -21.58 17.82
CA ILE A 420 7.89 -20.36 18.50
C ILE A 420 6.73 -19.56 19.12
N GLY A 421 5.47 -19.89 18.79
CA GLY A 421 4.28 -19.19 19.27
C GLY A 421 3.93 -17.93 18.48
N GLU A 422 4.56 -17.70 17.33
CA GLU A 422 4.25 -16.58 16.42
C GLU A 422 3.05 -16.88 15.51
N LEU A 423 2.71 -18.16 15.35
CA LEU A 423 1.42 -18.61 14.84
C LEU A 423 0.64 -19.21 16.02
N ASP A 424 -0.65 -18.91 16.10
CA ASP A 424 -1.54 -19.50 17.11
C ASP A 424 -1.88 -20.96 16.75
N ASP A 425 -2.59 -21.64 17.66
CA ASP A 425 -3.14 -23.00 17.46
C ASP A 425 -4.15 -23.08 16.29
N HIS A 426 -4.43 -21.97 15.58
CA HIS A 426 -5.18 -21.93 14.33
C HIS A 426 -4.30 -21.64 13.11
N LEU A 427 -2.98 -21.66 13.26
CA LEU A 427 -1.95 -21.38 12.25
C LEU A 427 -2.09 -19.97 11.65
N MET A 428 -2.60 -19.04 12.46
CA MET A 428 -2.76 -17.63 12.14
C MET A 428 -1.72 -16.79 12.89
N PRO A 429 -1.21 -15.71 12.29
CA PRO A 429 -0.14 -14.92 12.89
C PRO A 429 -0.60 -14.15 14.13
N VAL A 430 0.12 -14.29 15.23
CA VAL A 430 -0.13 -13.64 16.53
C VAL A 430 0.59 -12.30 16.56
N GLY A 431 -0.14 -11.18 16.68
CA GLY A 431 0.48 -9.85 16.66
C GLY A 431 -0.50 -8.68 16.74
N LYS A 432 -0.03 -7.56 17.31
CA LYS A 432 -0.77 -6.31 17.55
C LYS A 432 -1.10 -5.56 16.25
N GLU A 433 -2.31 -5.02 16.21
CA GLU A 433 -2.85 -4.14 15.19
C GLU A 433 -1.87 -2.99 14.87
N THR A 434 -1.66 -2.70 13.59
CA THR A 434 -0.88 -1.56 13.11
C THR A 434 -1.45 -0.28 13.73
N VAL A 435 -0.63 0.46 14.48
CA VAL A 435 -0.98 1.78 15.00
C VAL A 435 -1.44 2.65 13.84
N LYS A 436 -2.75 2.93 13.79
CA LYS A 436 -3.34 3.87 12.86
C LYS A 436 -2.86 5.27 13.25
N TYR A 437 -1.94 5.83 12.47
CA TYR A 437 -1.79 7.28 12.43
C TYR A 437 -2.82 7.81 11.43
N GLU A 438 -3.75 8.61 11.93
CA GLU A 438 -4.63 9.44 11.11
C GLU A 438 -3.76 10.50 10.40
N GLU A 439 -3.27 10.17 9.21
CA GLU A 439 -2.94 11.20 8.24
C GLU A 439 -4.15 11.38 7.33
N GLU A 440 -4.82 12.53 7.50
CA GLU A 440 -5.73 13.09 6.50
C GLU A 440 -5.02 13.11 5.15
N LEU A 441 -5.27 12.09 4.33
CA LEU A 441 -5.04 12.13 2.90
C LEU A 441 -6.07 13.10 2.33
N ASP A 442 -5.70 14.38 2.26
CA ASP A 442 -6.36 15.40 1.45
C ASP A 442 -6.38 14.93 -0.02
N LEU A 443 -7.38 14.12 -0.36
CA LEU A 443 -7.75 13.76 -1.71
C LEU A 443 -8.69 14.85 -2.20
N HIS A 444 -8.15 15.86 -2.87
CA HIS A 444 -8.96 16.77 -3.65
C HIS A 444 -9.74 15.98 -4.72
N ASP A 445 -11.06 15.96 -4.57
CA ASP A 445 -12.01 15.60 -5.61
C ASP A 445 -11.77 16.51 -6.83
N GLU A 446 -11.19 15.97 -7.91
CA GLU A 446 -11.29 16.64 -9.22
C GLU A 446 -12.71 16.43 -9.73
N GLU A 447 -13.61 17.37 -9.39
CA GLU A 447 -14.89 17.52 -10.08
C GLU A 447 -14.66 17.63 -11.60
N GLU A 448 -15.26 16.70 -12.33
CA GLU A 448 -15.08 16.50 -13.76
C GLU A 448 -15.80 17.62 -14.54
N THR A 449 -15.23 18.82 -14.59
CA THR A 449 -15.77 19.92 -15.40
C THR A 449 -15.68 19.61 -16.90
N SER A 450 -16.79 19.86 -17.59
CA SER A 450 -17.17 19.50 -18.96
C SER A 450 -16.54 20.38 -20.04
N VAL A 451 -15.26 20.74 -19.91
CA VAL A 451 -14.54 21.51 -20.94
C VAL A 451 -13.64 20.58 -21.77
N PRO A 452 -13.68 20.62 -23.13
CA PRO A 452 -12.78 19.84 -23.96
C PRO A 452 -11.32 20.23 -23.63
N GLY A 453 -10.56 19.26 -23.12
CA GLY A 453 -9.18 19.50 -22.71
C GLY A 453 -8.31 19.91 -23.90
N ARG A 454 -7.58 21.03 -23.74
CA ARG A 454 -6.53 21.46 -24.69
C ARG A 454 -5.46 20.36 -24.87
N PRO A 455 -4.71 20.38 -26.00
CA PRO A 455 -3.51 19.57 -26.18
C PRO A 455 -2.59 19.69 -24.96
N GLY A 456 -2.14 18.56 -24.40
CA GLY A 456 -1.33 18.50 -23.17
C GLY A 456 -2.13 18.36 -21.86
N SER A 457 -3.46 18.25 -21.90
CA SER A 457 -4.27 17.95 -20.70
C SER A 457 -4.31 16.45 -20.37
N THR A 458 -4.63 16.12 -19.12
CA THR A 458 -4.87 14.74 -18.65
C THR A 458 -5.89 13.99 -19.49
N LYS A 459 -6.84 14.70 -20.12
CA LYS A 459 -7.91 14.14 -20.97
C LYS A 459 -7.46 13.84 -22.42
N ARG A 460 -6.29 14.31 -22.87
CA ARG A 460 -5.73 14.04 -24.21
C ARG A 460 -4.20 14.02 -24.15
N ARG A 461 -3.62 12.85 -23.82
CA ARG A 461 -2.16 12.63 -23.78
C ARG A 461 -1.67 12.12 -25.14
N GLN A 462 -0.78 12.88 -25.77
CA GLN A 462 0.05 12.38 -26.87
C GLN A 462 1.32 11.77 -26.28
N CYS A 463 1.58 10.51 -26.60
CA CYS A 463 2.81 9.85 -26.23
C CYS A 463 3.88 10.18 -27.28
N TYR A 464 5.02 10.70 -26.84
CA TYR A 464 6.19 10.89 -27.69
C TYR A 464 7.29 9.95 -27.22
N PRO A 465 8.04 9.31 -28.13
CA PRO A 465 9.25 8.60 -27.76
C PRO A 465 10.21 9.61 -27.13
N LYS A 466 10.69 9.32 -25.92
CA LYS A 466 11.67 10.17 -25.25
C LYS A 466 13.01 10.00 -25.98
N ALA A 467 13.48 11.05 -26.63
CA ALA A 467 14.78 11.04 -27.28
C ALA A 467 15.87 11.38 -26.26
N ILE A 468 17.03 10.73 -26.39
CA ILE A 468 18.23 11.04 -25.62
C ILE A 468 19.14 11.91 -26.48
N PRO A 469 19.69 13.01 -25.94
CA PRO A 469 20.64 13.85 -26.66
C PRO A 469 21.81 13.04 -27.21
N GLU A 470 22.24 13.32 -28.44
CA GLU A 470 23.33 12.59 -29.10
C GLU A 470 24.67 12.70 -28.34
N CYS A 471 24.90 13.83 -27.66
CA CYS A 471 26.05 14.04 -26.80
C CYS A 471 26.09 13.10 -25.57
N LEU A 472 24.96 12.54 -25.16
CA LEU A 472 24.85 11.61 -24.02
C LEU A 472 24.72 10.15 -24.43
N ARG A 473 24.61 9.84 -25.74
CA ARG A 473 24.59 8.46 -26.23
C ARG A 473 26.01 7.93 -26.34
N GLU A 474 26.25 6.74 -25.80
CA GLU A 474 27.56 6.07 -25.85
C GLU A 474 28.74 6.93 -25.36
N SER A 475 28.46 7.89 -24.46
CA SER A 475 29.43 8.83 -23.91
C SER A 475 30.02 8.40 -22.56
N TYR A 476 29.89 7.11 -22.21
CA TYR A 476 30.39 6.61 -20.94
C TYR A 476 31.93 6.64 -20.95
N PRO A 477 32.59 7.22 -19.93
CA PRO A 477 34.05 7.26 -19.85
C PRO A 477 34.66 5.86 -19.92
N LYS A 478 35.65 5.67 -20.80
CA LYS A 478 36.44 4.43 -20.92
C LYS A 478 37.89 4.68 -20.50
N PRO A 479 38.62 3.64 -20.05
CA PRO A 479 40.04 3.75 -19.74
C PRO A 479 40.81 4.33 -20.92
N ASP A 480 41.77 5.21 -20.62
CA ASP A 480 42.68 5.84 -21.59
C ASP A 480 42.00 6.67 -22.70
N GLN A 481 40.70 6.96 -22.58
CA GLN A 481 39.99 7.89 -23.45
C GLN A 481 39.93 9.29 -22.84
N PRO A 482 39.99 10.36 -23.67
CA PRO A 482 39.86 11.72 -23.19
C PRO A 482 38.47 11.96 -22.60
N CYS A 483 38.44 12.46 -21.37
CA CYS A 483 37.23 12.78 -20.63
C CYS A 483 37.03 14.30 -20.52
N TYR A 484 35.77 14.69 -20.30
CA TYR A 484 35.34 16.06 -20.03
C TYR A 484 34.68 16.10 -18.66
N LEU A 485 35.11 17.06 -17.84
CA LEU A 485 34.60 17.29 -16.50
C LEU A 485 33.83 18.61 -16.44
N TYR A 486 32.55 18.51 -16.12
CA TYR A 486 31.66 19.66 -15.92
C TYR A 486 31.34 19.81 -14.44
N VAL A 487 31.21 21.06 -13.97
CA VAL A 487 30.68 21.41 -12.65
C VAL A 487 29.19 21.69 -12.76
N ILE A 488 28.42 21.15 -11.81
CA ILE A 488 27.04 21.54 -11.57
C ILE A 488 27.07 22.67 -10.54
N GLY A 489 27.15 23.91 -11.03
CA GLY A 489 27.09 25.10 -10.20
C GLY A 489 25.68 25.27 -9.65
N MET A 490 25.57 25.56 -8.35
CA MET A 490 24.31 25.80 -7.65
C MET A 490 24.45 27.09 -6.87
N VAL A 491 23.59 28.06 -7.15
CA VAL A 491 23.54 29.35 -6.45
C VAL A 491 22.11 29.63 -6.02
N LEU A 492 21.87 29.90 -4.73
CA LEU A 492 20.55 30.28 -4.22
C LEU A 492 20.25 31.73 -4.60
N THR A 493 19.52 31.91 -5.70
CA THR A 493 19.21 33.25 -6.24
C THR A 493 18.01 33.89 -5.57
N THR A 494 16.97 33.12 -5.28
CA THR A 494 15.77 33.62 -4.58
C THR A 494 15.51 32.79 -3.33
N PRO A 495 15.94 33.26 -2.13
CA PRO A 495 15.60 32.62 -0.87
C PRO A 495 14.09 32.54 -0.67
N LEU A 496 13.62 31.47 -0.02
CA LEU A 496 12.20 31.27 0.23
C LEU A 496 11.68 32.33 1.23
N PRO A 497 10.63 33.10 0.87
CA PRO A 497 10.03 34.06 1.80
C PRO A 497 9.49 33.40 3.08
N ASP A 498 9.57 34.11 4.21
CA ASP A 498 9.13 33.60 5.52
C ASP A 498 7.66 33.17 5.53
N GLU A 499 6.80 33.86 4.78
CA GLU A 499 5.38 33.53 4.63
C GLU A 499 5.15 32.15 4.01
N LEU A 500 6.10 31.70 3.17
CA LEU A 500 6.09 30.42 2.48
C LEU A 500 6.92 29.35 3.22
N ASN A 501 7.71 29.76 4.21
CA ASN A 501 8.49 28.90 5.09
C ASN A 501 7.66 28.41 6.30
N PHE A 502 6.58 27.67 6.03
CA PHE A 502 5.65 27.18 7.06
C PHE A 502 6.30 26.36 8.18
N ARG A 503 7.49 25.81 7.93
CA ARG A 503 8.22 24.98 8.89
C ARG A 503 9.31 25.74 9.66
N ARG A 504 9.44 27.05 9.45
CA ARG A 504 10.43 27.95 10.11
C ARG A 504 11.85 27.37 10.11
N ARG A 505 12.28 26.84 8.97
CA ARG A 505 13.59 26.21 8.85
C ARG A 505 14.64 27.20 8.39
N LYS A 506 15.86 27.01 8.88
CA LYS A 506 17.05 27.69 8.36
C LYS A 506 17.14 27.40 6.86
N LEU A 507 17.32 28.46 6.08
CA LEU A 507 17.56 28.36 4.65
C LEU A 507 19.06 28.16 4.45
N TYR A 508 19.43 27.20 3.62
CA TYR A 508 20.83 26.86 3.40
C TYR A 508 21.15 27.05 1.93
N PRO A 509 21.90 28.11 1.58
CA PRO A 509 22.53 28.26 0.28
C PRO A 509 23.49 27.08 -0.02
N PRO A 510 23.41 26.46 -1.21
CA PRO A 510 24.36 25.41 -1.60
C PRO A 510 25.80 25.93 -1.75
N GLU A 511 26.01 27.20 -2.06
CA GLU A 511 27.33 27.84 -2.23
C GLU A 511 28.12 28.00 -0.92
N ASP A 512 27.48 27.86 0.24
CA ASP A 512 28.14 27.97 1.56
C ASP A 512 29.16 26.86 1.81
N THR A 513 29.08 25.75 1.06
CA THR A 513 30.03 24.64 1.19
C THR A 513 30.81 24.39 -0.10
N THR A 514 32.10 24.11 0.06
CA THR A 514 33.07 23.95 -1.04
C THR A 514 32.78 22.76 -1.95
N ARG A 515 32.22 21.68 -1.38
CA ARG A 515 31.98 20.42 -2.12
C ARG A 515 30.69 20.49 -2.94
N CYS A 516 30.77 20.22 -4.24
CA CYS A 516 29.63 20.18 -5.15
C CYS A 516 29.60 18.87 -5.96
N PHE A 517 28.72 18.79 -6.97
CA PHE A 517 28.69 17.68 -7.92
C PHE A 517 29.22 18.12 -9.28
N GLY A 518 29.76 17.16 -10.02
CA GLY A 518 30.16 17.30 -11.40
C GLY A 518 29.62 16.18 -12.27
N ILE A 519 29.74 16.38 -13.59
CA ILE A 519 29.38 15.41 -14.62
C ILE A 519 30.64 15.07 -15.40
N LEU A 520 30.93 13.78 -15.52
CA LEU A 520 32.02 13.23 -16.31
C LEU A 520 31.46 12.52 -17.54
N THR A 521 31.92 12.93 -18.73
CA THR A 521 31.50 12.36 -20.02
C THR A 521 32.69 12.19 -20.98
N ALA A 522 32.58 11.26 -21.92
CA ALA A 522 33.54 11.10 -23.01
C ALA A 522 33.29 12.07 -24.18
N LYS A 523 32.08 12.63 -24.29
CA LYS A 523 31.68 13.59 -25.34
C LYS A 523 31.41 14.97 -24.72
N PRO A 524 31.67 16.06 -25.46
CA PRO A 524 31.37 17.41 -24.98
C PRO A 524 29.85 17.65 -24.90
N ILE A 525 29.41 18.32 -23.84
CA ILE A 525 28.03 18.75 -23.65
C ILE A 525 27.91 20.15 -24.29
N PRO A 526 26.91 20.39 -25.18
CA PRO A 526 26.66 21.71 -25.72
C PRO A 526 26.41 22.75 -24.62
N GLN A 527 26.67 24.03 -24.92
CA GLN A 527 26.34 25.10 -23.99
C GLN A 527 24.84 25.08 -23.65
N ILE A 528 24.54 24.91 -22.37
CA ILE A 528 23.19 24.90 -21.84
C ILE A 528 22.96 26.21 -21.07
N PRO A 529 21.83 26.90 -21.28
CA PRO A 529 21.51 28.08 -20.50
C PRO A 529 21.27 27.69 -19.03
N HIS A 530 21.51 28.63 -18.14
CA HIS A 530 21.17 28.45 -16.73
C HIS A 530 19.66 28.21 -16.59
N PHE A 531 19.26 27.41 -15.61
CA PHE A 531 17.86 27.13 -15.35
C PHE A 531 17.57 27.03 -13.85
N PRO A 532 16.36 27.38 -13.40
CA PRO A 532 16.00 27.33 -12.01
C PRO A 532 15.56 25.93 -11.57
N VAL A 533 15.94 25.55 -10.36
CA VAL A 533 15.37 24.44 -9.60
C VAL A 533 14.85 24.96 -8.27
N TYR A 534 13.71 24.44 -7.82
CA TYR A 534 13.03 24.93 -6.62
C TYR A 534 13.26 23.96 -5.46
N THR A 535 14.16 24.35 -4.56
CA THR A 535 14.57 23.55 -3.40
C THR A 535 13.70 23.88 -2.16
N ARG A 536 14.13 23.41 -0.99
CA ARG A 536 13.55 23.83 0.30
C ARG A 536 14.02 25.22 0.72
N SER A 537 15.23 25.60 0.30
CA SER A 537 15.83 26.91 0.60
C SER A 537 15.28 28.02 -0.30
N GLY A 538 14.71 27.67 -1.46
CA GLY A 538 14.20 28.63 -2.44
C GLY A 538 14.55 28.23 -3.87
N GLU A 539 14.56 29.21 -4.76
CA GLU A 539 14.99 29.08 -6.15
C GLU A 539 16.52 29.04 -6.22
N VAL A 540 17.05 27.96 -6.80
CA VAL A 540 18.47 27.76 -7.03
C VAL A 540 18.71 27.76 -8.53
N THR A 541 19.61 28.61 -9.00
CA THR A 541 20.02 28.64 -10.40
C THR A 541 21.14 27.62 -10.62
N ILE A 542 20.95 26.78 -11.65
CA ILE A 542 21.91 25.76 -12.05
C ILE A 542 22.73 26.26 -13.23
N SER A 543 24.05 26.18 -13.13
CA SER A 543 25.00 26.34 -14.24
C SER A 543 25.74 25.04 -14.51
N ILE A 544 26.00 24.73 -15.78
CA ILE A 544 26.82 23.58 -16.19
C ILE A 544 28.05 24.13 -16.89
N GLU A 545 29.19 24.09 -16.20
CA GLU A 545 30.44 24.71 -16.65
C GLU A 545 31.51 23.66 -16.92
N LEU A 546 32.15 23.70 -18.08
CA LEU A 546 33.31 22.86 -18.36
C LEU A 546 34.49 23.35 -17.51
N LYS A 547 35.05 22.47 -16.67
CA LYS A 547 36.26 22.78 -15.87
C LYS A 547 37.53 22.20 -16.47
N LYS A 548 37.49 20.95 -16.93
CA LYS A 548 38.66 20.22 -17.45
C LYS A 548 38.26 19.39 -18.65
N SER A 549 39.11 19.33 -19.68
CA SER A 549 38.87 18.55 -20.89
C SER A 549 40.15 17.87 -21.36
N GLY A 550 40.02 16.70 -22.00
CA GLY A 550 41.14 16.03 -22.66
C GLY A 550 42.11 15.32 -21.71
N PHE A 551 41.66 14.97 -20.50
CA PHE A 551 42.44 14.18 -19.54
C PHE A 551 41.99 12.73 -19.55
N THR A 552 42.87 11.80 -19.18
CA THR A 552 42.56 10.38 -19.05
C THR A 552 42.45 9.97 -17.59
N LEU A 553 41.70 8.90 -17.32
CA LEU A 553 41.55 8.30 -16.01
C LEU A 553 41.91 6.83 -16.08
N SER A 554 42.52 6.32 -15.01
CA SER A 554 42.80 4.90 -14.88
C SER A 554 41.51 4.09 -14.69
N LEU A 555 41.56 2.81 -15.02
CA LEU A 555 40.43 1.90 -14.82
C LEU A 555 39.95 1.88 -13.36
N GLN A 556 40.87 1.86 -12.40
CA GLN A 556 40.55 1.86 -10.97
C GLN A 556 39.79 3.12 -10.53
N MET A 557 40.17 4.29 -11.05
CA MET A 557 39.47 5.55 -10.78
C MET A 557 38.06 5.55 -11.38
N LEU A 558 37.91 5.05 -12.60
CA LEU A 558 36.60 4.94 -13.27
C LEU A 558 35.66 3.96 -12.55
N GLU A 559 36.19 2.85 -12.05
CA GLU A 559 35.42 1.89 -11.25
C GLU A 559 34.95 2.52 -9.92
N LEU A 560 35.81 3.27 -9.23
CA LEU A 560 35.46 4.00 -8.01
C LEU A 560 34.34 5.02 -8.28
N ILE A 561 34.49 5.82 -9.35
CA ILE A 561 33.47 6.79 -9.78
C ILE A 561 32.15 6.08 -10.11
N THR A 562 32.20 4.95 -10.82
CA THR A 562 31.02 4.17 -11.20
C THR A 562 30.29 3.62 -9.97
N ARG A 563 31.02 3.06 -9.00
CA ARG A 563 30.44 2.56 -7.74
C ARG A 563 29.78 3.67 -6.94
N LEU A 564 30.42 4.84 -6.87
CA LEU A 564 29.82 5.98 -6.17
C LEU A 564 28.60 6.51 -6.91
N HIS A 565 28.66 6.62 -8.23
CA HIS A 565 27.53 7.03 -9.05
C HIS A 565 26.30 6.14 -8.79
N GLN A 566 26.48 4.82 -8.84
CA GLN A 566 25.43 3.86 -8.46
C GLN A 566 24.95 4.12 -7.02
N TYR A 567 25.87 4.25 -6.06
CA TYR A 567 25.55 4.52 -4.66
C TYR A 567 24.68 5.77 -4.45
N ILE A 568 24.93 6.88 -5.18
CA ILE A 568 24.09 8.08 -5.10
C ILE A 568 22.65 7.77 -5.55
N PHE A 569 22.44 7.13 -6.71
CA PHE A 569 21.09 6.94 -7.26
C PHE A 569 20.32 5.78 -6.60
N SER A 570 21.00 4.70 -6.23
CA SER A 570 20.38 3.54 -5.61
C SER A 570 20.26 3.68 -4.09
N HIS A 571 21.37 3.95 -3.40
CA HIS A 571 21.36 3.96 -1.94
C HIS A 571 20.86 5.29 -1.41
N ILE A 572 21.41 6.43 -1.85
CA ILE A 572 21.02 7.75 -1.31
C ILE A 572 19.62 8.16 -1.79
N LEU A 573 19.39 8.17 -3.10
CA LEU A 573 18.13 8.64 -3.70
C LEU A 573 17.04 7.57 -3.79
N ARG A 574 17.37 6.28 -3.62
CA ARG A 574 16.40 5.16 -3.64
C ARG A 574 15.55 5.13 -4.91
N LEU A 575 16.16 5.40 -6.06
CA LEU A 575 15.47 5.40 -7.35
C LEU A 575 15.30 4.01 -7.95
N GLU A 576 16.14 3.05 -7.54
CA GLU A 576 16.02 1.67 -7.95
C GLU A 576 14.71 1.07 -7.44
N LYS A 577 13.98 0.43 -8.35
CA LYS A 577 12.75 -0.32 -8.04
C LYS A 577 12.98 -1.77 -8.42
N PRO A 578 12.29 -2.74 -7.80
CA PRO A 578 12.47 -4.16 -8.12
C PRO A 578 12.28 -4.55 -9.60
N ALA A 579 11.60 -3.69 -10.39
CA ALA A 579 11.39 -3.87 -11.83
C ALA A 579 12.30 -3.00 -12.72
N LEU A 580 13.24 -2.25 -12.13
CA LEU A 580 14.11 -1.29 -12.81
C LEU A 580 15.51 -1.36 -12.17
N GLU A 581 16.37 -2.22 -12.70
CA GLU A 581 17.79 -2.27 -12.34
C GLU A 581 18.52 -1.05 -12.90
N PHE A 582 19.28 -0.35 -12.05
CA PHE A 582 20.09 0.79 -12.49
C PHE A 582 21.49 0.34 -12.87
N LYS A 583 21.69 0.14 -14.17
CA LYS A 583 23.00 -0.22 -14.75
C LYS A 583 23.55 0.94 -15.59
N PRO A 584 24.43 1.79 -15.03
CA PRO A 584 24.92 2.98 -15.73
C PRO A 584 25.75 2.67 -16.98
N THR A 585 26.38 1.50 -17.04
CA THR A 585 27.18 1.05 -18.20
C THR A 585 26.32 0.56 -19.37
N GLU A 586 25.10 0.09 -19.11
CA GLU A 586 24.15 -0.38 -20.12
C GLU A 586 23.08 0.69 -20.44
N ALA A 587 23.10 1.84 -19.75
CA ALA A 587 22.12 2.89 -19.92
C ALA A 587 22.31 3.63 -21.24
N ASP A 588 21.20 3.89 -21.94
CA ASP A 588 21.20 4.68 -23.18
C ASP A 588 21.78 6.11 -22.99
N SER A 589 21.68 6.64 -21.76
CA SER A 589 22.34 7.88 -21.36
C SER A 589 23.59 7.57 -20.54
N ALA A 590 24.74 7.97 -21.06
CA ALA A 590 26.03 7.45 -20.65
C ALA A 590 26.90 8.56 -20.03
N TYR A 591 26.75 8.79 -18.73
CA TYR A 591 27.52 9.79 -17.98
C TYR A 591 27.76 9.30 -16.55
N CYS A 592 28.75 9.90 -15.86
CA CYS A 592 28.98 9.65 -14.45
C CYS A 592 28.81 10.94 -13.65
N VAL A 593 28.09 10.86 -12.55
CA VAL A 593 28.01 11.94 -11.55
C VAL A 593 28.98 11.64 -10.43
N LEU A 594 29.78 12.63 -10.06
CA LEU A 594 30.83 12.50 -9.05
C LEU A 594 30.95 13.77 -8.19
N PRO A 595 31.45 13.68 -6.95
CA PRO A 595 31.69 14.83 -6.10
C PRO A 595 32.95 15.58 -6.54
N LEU A 596 32.87 16.90 -6.48
CA LEU A 596 33.99 17.81 -6.70
C LEU A 596 34.23 18.61 -5.43
N ASN A 597 35.48 18.85 -5.09
CA ASN A 597 35.84 19.68 -3.96
C ASN A 597 37.05 20.55 -4.30
N VAL A 598 37.27 21.55 -3.47
CA VAL A 598 38.39 22.47 -3.59
C VAL A 598 39.67 21.76 -3.16
N VAL A 599 40.71 21.80 -4.00
CA VAL A 599 42.01 21.19 -3.72
C VAL A 599 42.94 22.24 -3.10
N ASP A 600 43.46 21.98 -1.89
CA ASP A 600 44.52 22.70 -1.16
C ASP A 600 44.68 24.20 -1.48
N ASP A 601 44.18 25.12 -0.63
CA ASP A 601 44.28 26.61 -0.69
C ASP A 601 44.02 27.33 -2.04
N SER A 602 43.89 26.58 -3.13
CA SER A 602 43.57 27.03 -4.47
C SER A 602 42.07 27.03 -4.59
N SER A 603 41.45 28.08 -5.13
CA SER A 603 40.00 28.15 -5.34
C SER A 603 39.53 27.27 -6.52
N THR A 604 40.23 26.17 -6.81
CA THR A 604 39.98 25.30 -7.97
C THR A 604 39.27 24.02 -7.56
N LEU A 605 38.19 23.68 -8.27
CA LEU A 605 37.40 22.47 -8.04
C LEU A 605 37.95 21.31 -8.87
N ASP A 606 38.29 20.20 -8.23
CA ASP A 606 38.67 18.95 -8.89
C ASP A 606 37.97 17.73 -8.24
N ILE A 607 38.18 16.54 -8.82
CA ILE A 607 37.58 15.28 -8.39
C ILE A 607 37.99 14.93 -6.96
N ASP A 608 37.00 14.78 -6.06
CA ASP A 608 37.25 14.51 -4.64
C ASP A 608 37.44 13.00 -4.37
N PHE A 609 38.56 12.44 -4.85
CA PHE A 609 38.86 11.01 -4.67
C PHE A 609 38.92 10.59 -3.21
N LYS A 610 39.53 11.42 -2.35
CA LYS A 610 39.66 11.15 -0.91
C LYS A 610 38.28 10.96 -0.28
N PHE A 611 37.35 11.86 -0.56
CA PHE A 611 35.98 11.72 -0.07
C PHE A 611 35.32 10.44 -0.57
N MET A 612 35.46 10.09 -1.86
CA MET A 612 34.88 8.84 -2.39
C MET A 612 35.39 7.61 -1.64
N GLU A 613 36.70 7.55 -1.37
CA GLU A 613 37.32 6.47 -0.59
C GLU A 613 36.84 6.44 0.86
N ASP A 614 36.70 7.60 1.50
CA ASP A 614 36.21 7.70 2.88
C ASP A 614 34.74 7.24 3.00
N ILE A 615 33.91 7.51 1.98
CA ILE A 615 32.56 6.92 1.87
C ILE A 615 32.64 5.40 1.75
N GLU A 616 33.58 4.84 0.97
CA GLU A 616 33.72 3.39 0.82
C GLU A 616 34.19 2.70 2.12
N LYS A 617 35.03 3.37 2.92
CA LYS A 617 35.54 2.86 4.20
C LYS A 617 34.52 2.96 5.33
N SER A 618 33.52 3.83 5.23
CA SER A 618 32.53 4.03 6.28
C SER A 618 31.60 2.84 6.44
N GLU A 619 31.52 2.28 7.66
CA GLU A 619 30.58 1.21 8.01
C GLU A 619 29.11 1.66 7.92
N ALA A 620 28.84 2.96 8.08
CA ALA A 620 27.51 3.55 7.96
C ALA A 620 27.05 3.75 6.50
N ARG A 621 27.83 3.31 5.51
CA ARG A 621 27.51 3.42 4.07
C ARG A 621 26.25 2.66 3.70
N THR A 622 26.12 1.42 4.15
CA THR A 622 25.07 0.48 3.71
C THR A 622 23.90 0.36 4.69
N GLY A 623 24.09 0.75 5.96
CA GLY A 623 23.07 0.60 6.99
C GLY A 623 23.49 1.15 8.34
N ILE A 624 22.91 0.59 9.40
CA ILE A 624 23.17 1.00 10.78
C ILE A 624 24.46 0.32 11.26
N PRO A 625 25.52 1.08 11.60
CA PRO A 625 26.75 0.51 12.13
C PRO A 625 26.54 -0.05 13.55
N SER A 626 27.34 -1.05 13.94
CA SER A 626 27.33 -1.56 15.32
C SER A 626 28.00 -0.57 16.27
N THR A 627 27.29 -0.17 17.33
CA THR A 627 27.87 0.68 18.39
C THR A 627 28.08 -0.15 19.66
N GLN A 628 29.21 0.04 20.34
CA GLN A 628 29.48 -0.54 21.65
C GLN A 628 29.51 0.54 22.73
N TYR A 629 28.39 1.24 22.93
CA TYR A 629 28.26 2.15 24.07
C TYR A 629 27.91 1.34 25.31
N THR A 630 28.75 1.46 26.34
CA THR A 630 28.56 0.82 27.64
C THR A 630 28.64 1.87 28.74
N LYS A 631 28.35 1.50 30.00
CA LYS A 631 28.55 2.42 31.13
C LYS A 631 30.01 2.84 31.29
N GLU A 632 30.95 1.98 30.88
CA GLU A 632 32.40 2.23 30.95
C GLU A 632 32.89 3.07 29.76
N MET A 633 32.24 2.95 28.59
CA MET A 633 32.48 3.79 27.41
C MET A 633 31.18 4.48 26.97
N PRO A 634 30.79 5.56 27.67
CA PRO A 634 29.54 6.26 27.38
C PRO A 634 29.63 7.03 26.05
N PHE A 635 28.48 7.29 25.46
CA PHE A 635 28.38 8.14 24.28
C PHE A 635 28.85 9.57 24.58
N ILE A 636 29.82 10.06 23.81
CA ILE A 636 30.32 11.43 23.89
C ILE A 636 29.69 12.24 22.77
N PHE A 637 28.83 13.19 23.14
CA PHE A 637 28.23 14.12 22.19
C PHE A 637 29.26 15.17 21.76
N LYS A 638 29.53 15.26 20.46
CA LYS A 638 30.36 16.30 19.86
C LYS A 638 29.53 17.13 18.90
N LEU A 639 29.40 18.43 19.19
CA LEU A 639 28.56 19.31 18.38
C LEU A 639 29.02 19.40 16.92
N GLU A 640 30.34 19.40 16.68
CA GLU A 640 30.96 19.45 15.35
C GLU A 640 30.48 18.34 14.40
N ASP A 641 30.26 17.14 14.93
CA ASP A 641 29.84 15.97 14.14
C ASP A 641 28.38 16.09 13.64
N TYR A 642 27.57 16.96 14.25
CA TYR A 642 26.13 17.09 13.96
C TYR A 642 25.74 18.40 13.22
N GLN A 643 26.68 19.33 13.00
CA GLN A 643 26.38 20.62 12.35
C GLN A 643 25.93 20.48 10.88
N ASP A 644 26.60 19.62 10.11
CA ASP A 644 26.27 19.34 8.70
C ASP A 644 25.98 17.85 8.48
N ALA A 645 25.22 17.24 9.39
CA ALA A 645 25.01 15.79 9.41
C ALA A 645 23.66 15.36 8.82
N VAL A 646 23.70 14.21 8.13
CA VAL A 646 22.53 13.39 7.85
C VAL A 646 22.57 12.20 8.80
N ILE A 647 21.47 11.96 9.50
CA ILE A 647 21.39 10.91 10.50
C ILE A 647 20.32 9.86 10.17
N ILE A 648 20.56 8.63 10.62
CA ILE A 648 19.66 7.49 10.52
C ILE A 648 19.35 6.93 11.92
N PRO A 649 18.09 6.69 12.28
CA PRO A 649 17.75 6.04 13.54
C PRO A 649 18.33 4.62 13.61
N ARG A 650 19.01 4.27 14.70
CA ARG A 650 19.65 2.94 14.89
C ARG A 650 18.68 1.86 15.35
N TYR A 651 17.48 2.25 15.76
CA TYR A 651 16.53 1.40 16.49
C TYR A 651 15.33 0.95 15.65
N ARG A 652 15.21 1.39 14.40
CA ARG A 652 14.06 1.10 13.54
C ARG A 652 14.44 1.09 12.06
N ASN A 653 13.63 0.40 11.25
CA ASN A 653 13.74 0.38 9.79
C ASN A 653 15.13 -0.09 9.27
N PHE A 654 15.70 -1.17 9.84
CA PHE A 654 17.06 -1.65 9.53
C PHE A 654 17.33 -1.87 8.02
N ASP A 655 16.36 -2.42 7.28
CA ASP A 655 16.51 -2.66 5.84
C ASP A 655 16.55 -1.37 5.01
N GLN A 656 15.80 -0.34 5.42
CA GLN A 656 15.72 0.94 4.72
C GLN A 656 15.56 2.12 5.70
N PRO A 657 16.63 2.52 6.41
CA PRO A 657 16.53 3.53 7.45
C PRO A 657 16.08 4.86 6.89
N HIS A 658 15.13 5.52 7.53
CA HIS A 658 14.76 6.88 7.15
C HIS A 658 15.93 7.83 7.45
N ARG A 659 16.30 8.68 6.48
CA ARG A 659 17.37 9.67 6.66
C ARG A 659 16.80 11.03 7.01
N PHE A 660 17.42 11.69 7.97
CA PHE A 660 17.04 13.02 8.42
C PHE A 660 18.23 13.97 8.38
N TYR A 661 17.98 15.22 8.02
CA TYR A 661 18.92 16.31 8.27
C TYR A 661 18.84 16.68 9.76
N VAL A 662 19.99 16.92 10.37
CA VAL A 662 20.02 17.69 11.62
C VAL A 662 19.72 19.15 11.26
N ALA A 663 18.59 19.66 11.76
CA ALA A 663 18.11 21.01 11.46
C ALA A 663 18.55 22.01 12.54
N ASP A 664 18.50 21.58 13.80
CA ASP A 664 18.99 22.35 14.93
C ASP A 664 19.39 21.42 16.09
N VAL A 665 20.16 21.96 17.02
CA VAL A 665 20.59 21.25 18.24
C VAL A 665 20.01 21.98 19.45
N TYR A 666 19.08 21.34 20.15
CA TYR A 666 18.46 21.90 21.35
C TYR A 666 19.29 21.56 22.58
N THR A 667 20.10 22.52 23.03
CA THR A 667 20.89 22.41 24.26
C THR A 667 20.05 22.42 25.53
N ASP A 668 18.86 23.01 25.46
CA ASP A 668 17.94 23.13 26.60
C ASP A 668 17.12 21.85 26.82
N LEU A 669 17.14 20.92 25.86
CA LEU A 669 16.43 19.66 25.93
C LEU A 669 17.40 18.50 26.12
N THR A 670 17.04 17.61 27.03
CA THR A 670 17.79 16.39 27.36
C THR A 670 16.89 15.16 27.20
N PRO A 671 17.44 13.93 27.15
CA PRO A 671 16.65 12.70 27.19
C PRO A 671 15.65 12.58 28.36
N LEU A 672 15.83 13.34 29.44
CA LEU A 672 14.92 13.39 30.59
C LEU A 672 13.83 14.47 30.45
N SER A 673 13.82 15.22 29.35
CA SER A 673 12.78 16.20 29.06
C SER A 673 11.44 15.55 28.70
N LYS A 674 10.35 16.32 28.86
CA LYS A 674 9.00 15.81 28.66
C LYS A 674 8.76 15.33 27.23
N PHE A 675 8.17 14.14 27.07
CA PHE A 675 7.84 13.61 25.74
C PHE A 675 6.58 14.31 25.16
N PRO A 676 6.50 14.55 23.83
CA PRO A 676 5.35 15.26 23.24
C PRO A 676 4.01 14.50 23.28
N SER A 677 4.02 13.18 23.44
CA SER A 677 2.82 12.37 23.63
C SER A 677 2.49 12.26 25.12
N PRO A 678 1.23 12.38 25.53
CA PRO A 678 0.84 12.28 26.95
C PRO A 678 1.04 10.88 27.54
N GLU A 679 1.31 9.86 26.71
CA GLU A 679 1.49 8.47 27.11
C GLU A 679 2.84 8.19 27.81
N TYR A 680 3.81 9.10 27.70
CA TYR A 680 5.17 8.92 28.22
C TYR A 680 5.64 10.19 28.92
N GLU A 681 6.30 10.07 30.06
CA GLU A 681 6.80 11.24 30.78
C GLU A 681 8.07 11.77 30.10
N THR A 682 9.01 10.91 29.71
CA THR A 682 10.32 11.35 29.15
C THR A 682 10.71 10.66 27.85
N PHE A 683 11.64 11.27 27.09
CA PHE A 683 12.23 10.61 25.91
C PHE A 683 12.93 9.31 26.29
N ALA A 684 13.69 9.28 27.40
CA ALA A 684 14.37 8.10 27.89
C ALA A 684 13.37 6.96 28.20
N GLU A 685 12.25 7.27 28.84
CA GLU A 685 11.17 6.30 29.10
C GLU A 685 10.57 5.78 27.80
N TYR A 686 10.26 6.65 26.84
CA TYR A 686 9.73 6.24 25.54
C TYR A 686 10.65 5.22 24.84
N TYR A 687 11.95 5.53 24.76
CA TYR A 687 12.92 4.64 24.11
C TYR A 687 13.16 3.34 24.89
N LYS A 688 13.10 3.38 26.22
CA LYS A 688 13.20 2.20 27.07
C LYS A 688 11.97 1.30 26.94
N THR A 689 10.77 1.85 27.07
CA THR A 689 9.52 1.09 27.03
C THR A 689 9.25 0.49 25.65
N LYS A 690 9.51 1.25 24.58
CA LYS A 690 9.15 0.83 23.21
C LYS A 690 10.22 0.02 22.51
N TYR A 691 11.50 0.34 22.74
CA TYR A 691 12.62 -0.28 22.01
C TYR A 691 13.62 -0.99 22.93
N ASN A 692 13.41 -0.97 24.25
CA ASN A 692 14.32 -1.51 25.26
C ASN A 692 15.75 -0.99 25.14
N LEU A 693 15.89 0.31 24.87
CA LEU A 693 17.19 0.97 24.72
C LEU A 693 17.50 1.81 25.95
N ASP A 694 18.60 1.45 26.62
CA ASP A 694 19.19 2.26 27.69
C ASP A 694 20.16 3.26 27.09
N LEU A 695 20.05 4.51 27.54
CA LEU A 695 20.95 5.59 27.14
C LEU A 695 22.14 5.65 28.10
N THR A 696 23.34 5.76 27.55
CA THR A 696 24.56 5.92 28.36
C THR A 696 24.80 7.37 28.75
N ASN A 697 24.31 8.33 27.95
CA ASN A 697 24.46 9.76 28.21
C ASN A 697 23.09 10.45 28.32
N LEU A 698 22.67 10.81 29.53
CA LEU A 698 21.41 11.51 29.77
C LEU A 698 21.53 13.04 29.72
N ASN A 699 22.75 13.57 29.55
CA ASN A 699 23.03 15.02 29.50
C ASN A 699 23.21 15.53 28.06
N GLN A 700 23.17 14.64 27.06
CA GLN A 700 23.30 15.03 25.66
C GLN A 700 22.12 15.92 25.23
N PRO A 701 22.35 16.89 24.34
CA PRO A 701 21.27 17.69 23.77
C PRO A 701 20.40 16.82 22.84
N LEU A 702 19.17 17.23 22.60
CA LEU A 702 18.31 16.61 21.60
C LEU A 702 18.44 17.30 20.23
N LEU A 703 18.23 16.55 19.15
CA LEU A 703 18.33 17.04 17.78
C LEU A 703 16.95 17.31 17.19
N ASP A 704 16.73 18.50 16.63
CA ASP A 704 15.61 18.77 15.73
C ASP A 704 15.94 18.17 14.37
N VAL A 705 15.08 17.28 13.86
CA VAL A 705 15.37 16.56 12.64
C VAL A 705 14.36 16.84 11.53
N ASP A 706 14.86 16.92 10.30
CA ASP A 706 14.06 17.12 9.10
C ASP A 706 14.19 15.96 8.12
N HIS A 707 13.06 15.38 7.71
CA HIS A 707 13.03 14.34 6.68
C HIS A 707 13.82 14.73 5.43
N THR A 708 14.66 13.84 4.91
CA THR A 708 15.37 14.06 3.63
C THR A 708 14.50 13.79 2.41
N SER A 709 13.42 13.00 2.55
CA SER A 709 12.62 12.59 1.40
C SER A 709 12.06 13.80 0.67
N SER A 710 12.35 13.86 -0.62
CA SER A 710 11.99 15.01 -1.44
C SER A 710 11.39 14.50 -2.73
N ARG A 711 10.40 15.25 -3.22
CA ARG A 711 9.80 15.08 -4.55
C ARG A 711 10.90 14.92 -5.60
N LEU A 712 10.69 14.00 -6.55
CA LEU A 712 11.65 13.72 -7.62
C LEU A 712 11.79 14.87 -8.63
N ASN A 713 10.72 15.65 -8.82
CA ASN A 713 10.68 16.78 -9.73
C ASN A 713 10.74 18.12 -8.96
N LEU A 714 11.87 18.80 -9.08
CA LEU A 714 12.16 20.11 -8.50
C LEU A 714 12.11 21.24 -9.54
N LEU A 715 11.65 21.00 -10.77
CA LEU A 715 11.57 22.01 -11.83
C LEU A 715 10.36 22.95 -11.70
N THR A 716 9.50 22.72 -10.71
CA THR A 716 8.32 23.56 -10.44
C THR A 716 8.31 24.03 -8.98
N PRO A 717 7.90 25.26 -8.65
CA PRO A 717 7.80 25.73 -7.27
C PRO A 717 6.85 24.86 -6.44
N ARG A 718 7.07 24.73 -5.13
CA ARG A 718 6.21 23.90 -4.25
C ARG A 718 4.79 24.45 -4.12
N HIS A 719 4.65 25.76 -4.14
CA HIS A 719 3.37 26.44 -3.99
C HIS A 719 2.63 26.58 -5.30
N LEU A 720 3.24 26.19 -6.43
CA LEU A 720 2.62 26.19 -7.74
C LEU A 720 2.38 24.74 -8.20
N ASN A 721 1.18 24.45 -8.68
CA ASN A 721 0.90 23.23 -9.41
C ASN A 721 1.71 23.21 -10.73
N GLN A 722 1.84 22.05 -11.39
CA GLN A 722 2.56 21.87 -12.67
C GLN A 722 2.05 22.79 -13.81
N LYS A 723 0.88 23.41 -13.62
CA LYS A 723 0.27 24.43 -14.50
C LYS A 723 0.58 25.88 -14.10
N GLY A 724 1.45 26.11 -13.12
CA GLY A 724 1.81 27.43 -12.61
C GLY A 724 0.75 28.11 -11.73
N LYS A 725 -0.28 27.38 -11.29
CA LYS A 725 -1.34 27.92 -10.42
C LYS A 725 -0.97 27.72 -8.95
N ALA A 726 -1.11 28.77 -8.13
CA ALA A 726 -0.92 28.66 -6.69
C ALA A 726 -1.85 27.59 -6.08
N LEU A 727 -1.31 26.71 -5.25
CA LEU A 727 -2.09 25.76 -4.46
C LEU A 727 -2.90 26.54 -3.40
N PRO A 728 -4.13 26.11 -3.07
CA PRO A 728 -4.90 26.73 -2.00
C PRO A 728 -4.12 26.62 -0.69
N LEU A 729 -3.78 27.77 -0.10
CA LEU A 729 -3.12 27.85 1.19
C LEU A 729 -4.17 27.59 2.27
N SER A 730 -3.87 26.72 3.26
CA SER A 730 -4.75 26.53 4.41
C SER A 730 -4.96 27.84 5.18
N SER A 731 -6.09 27.97 5.88
CA SER A 731 -6.44 29.15 6.66
C SER A 731 -5.31 29.56 7.62
N ALA A 732 -5.20 30.87 7.90
CA ALA A 732 -4.15 31.41 8.78
C ALA A 732 -4.14 30.74 10.17
N GLU A 733 -5.30 30.29 10.65
CA GLU A 733 -5.49 29.58 11.92
C GLU A 733 -4.95 28.14 11.87
N LYS A 734 -5.22 27.37 10.80
CA LYS A 734 -4.60 26.05 10.60
C LYS A 734 -3.08 26.16 10.42
N ARG A 735 -2.59 27.25 9.82
CA ARG A 735 -1.16 27.55 9.72
C ARG A 735 -0.55 27.84 11.09
N LYS A 736 -1.23 28.61 11.96
CA LYS A 736 -0.79 28.92 13.33
C LYS A 736 -0.80 27.71 14.26
N ALA A 737 -1.82 26.85 14.20
CA ALA A 737 -1.85 25.60 14.96
C ALA A 737 -0.75 24.62 14.53
N LYS A 738 -0.43 24.58 13.22
CA LYS A 738 0.73 23.82 12.70
C LYS A 738 2.08 24.46 13.07
N TRP A 739 2.10 25.79 13.25
CA TRP A 739 3.27 26.63 13.61
C TRP A 739 3.73 26.40 15.05
N GLU A 740 2.81 26.13 15.98
CA GLU A 740 3.10 26.01 17.43
C GLU A 740 3.23 24.55 17.94
N SER A 741 2.79 23.55 17.17
CA SER A 741 2.77 22.17 17.68
C SER A 741 4.15 21.49 17.60
N LEU A 742 4.77 21.26 18.76
CA LEU A 742 5.90 20.36 18.97
C LEU A 742 5.65 18.94 18.44
N GLN A 743 4.39 18.52 18.33
CA GLN A 743 4.02 17.20 17.77
C GLN A 743 4.38 17.08 16.28
N ASN A 744 4.56 18.20 15.56
CA ASN A 744 5.00 18.20 14.16
C ASN A 744 6.52 18.18 13.99
N LYS A 745 7.29 18.39 15.06
CA LYS A 745 8.76 18.34 15.05
C LYS A 745 9.22 16.99 15.56
N GLN A 746 9.97 16.26 14.76
CA GLN A 746 10.60 15.03 15.22
C GLN A 746 11.88 15.42 15.94
N ILE A 747 11.94 15.09 17.22
CA ILE A 747 13.11 15.31 18.07
C ILE A 747 13.74 13.95 18.33
N LEU A 748 15.03 13.80 18.05
CA LEU A 748 15.76 12.55 18.21
C LEU A 748 16.94 12.70 19.17
N VAL A 749 17.28 11.59 19.83
CA VAL A 749 18.47 11.49 20.69
C VAL A 749 19.71 11.19 19.81
N PRO A 750 20.79 12.00 19.89
CA PRO A 750 22.01 11.80 19.09
C PRO A 750 22.58 10.38 19.23
N GLU A 751 22.69 9.88 20.45
CA GLU A 751 23.20 8.53 20.73
C GLU A 751 22.44 7.47 19.95
N LEU A 752 21.11 7.57 19.81
CA LEU A 752 20.27 6.59 19.11
C LEU A 752 20.27 6.75 17.58
N CYS A 753 21.08 7.66 17.06
CA CYS A 753 21.24 7.92 15.65
C CYS A 753 22.65 7.50 15.20
N ALA A 754 22.77 7.02 13.96
CA ALA A 754 24.05 6.89 13.29
C ALA A 754 24.19 8.01 12.26
N ILE A 755 25.39 8.56 12.14
CA ILE A 755 25.71 9.61 11.18
C ILE A 755 26.02 8.93 9.84
N HIS A 756 25.29 9.32 8.80
CA HIS A 756 25.58 8.92 7.44
C HIS A 756 26.85 9.66 6.97
N PRO A 757 27.78 8.99 6.25
CA PRO A 757 29.05 9.61 5.88
C PRO A 757 28.95 10.76 4.84
N ILE A 758 27.74 11.08 4.37
CA ILE A 758 27.51 12.14 3.40
C ILE A 758 27.01 13.39 4.15
N PRO A 759 27.68 14.54 4.02
CA PRO A 759 27.25 15.78 4.68
C PRO A 759 25.87 16.24 4.22
N ALA A 760 25.12 16.89 5.10
CA ALA A 760 23.77 17.41 4.81
C ALA A 760 23.78 18.42 3.67
N SER A 761 24.78 19.29 3.60
CA SER A 761 24.97 20.24 2.50
C SER A 761 25.10 19.54 1.15
N LEU A 762 25.94 18.50 1.06
CA LEU A 762 26.07 17.70 -0.17
C LEU A 762 24.79 16.92 -0.48
N TRP A 763 24.12 16.41 0.54
CA TRP A 763 22.84 15.71 0.37
C TRP A 763 21.75 16.63 -0.18
N ARG A 764 21.69 17.89 0.25
CA ARG A 764 20.78 18.91 -0.31
C ARG A 764 21.05 19.19 -1.79
N LYS A 765 22.31 19.12 -2.22
CA LYS A 765 22.69 19.18 -3.65
C LYS A 765 22.26 17.89 -4.37
N ALA A 766 22.46 16.73 -3.74
CA ALA A 766 22.18 15.41 -4.32
C ALA A 766 20.71 15.20 -4.69
N VAL A 767 19.78 15.68 -3.85
CA VAL A 767 18.33 15.55 -4.12
C VAL A 767 17.87 16.31 -5.37
N CYS A 768 18.68 17.25 -5.88
CA CYS A 768 18.38 17.98 -7.11
C CYS A 768 18.82 17.26 -8.38
N LEU A 769 19.73 16.28 -8.27
CA LEU A 769 20.33 15.59 -9.42
C LEU A 769 19.29 14.97 -10.38
N PRO A 770 18.23 14.27 -9.92
CA PRO A 770 17.25 13.69 -10.85
C PRO A 770 16.56 14.73 -11.73
N SER A 771 16.32 15.94 -11.21
CA SER A 771 15.70 17.03 -11.95
C SER A 771 16.68 17.72 -12.90
N ILE A 772 17.93 17.88 -12.46
CA ILE A 772 19.00 18.50 -13.26
C ILE A 772 19.36 17.63 -14.46
N LEU A 773 19.50 16.32 -14.25
CA LEU A 773 19.83 15.36 -15.32
C LEU A 773 18.65 15.09 -16.26
N TYR A 774 17.42 15.30 -15.79
CA TYR A 774 16.23 15.19 -16.63
C TYR A 774 16.08 16.38 -17.58
N ARG A 775 16.50 17.56 -17.13
CA ARG A 775 16.47 18.80 -17.90
C ARG A 775 17.57 18.81 -18.95
#